data_AF-U9VHF9-F1
#
_entry.id   AF-U9VHF9-F1
#
_cell.length_a   1.000
_cell.length_b   1.000
_cell.length_c   1.000
_cell.angle_alpha   90.00
_cell.angle_beta   90.00
_cell.angle_gamma   90.00
#
_symmetry.space_group_name_H-M   'P 1'
#
loop_
_entity.id
_entity.type
_entity.pdbx_description
1 polymer ?
#
loop_
_entity_poly.entity_id
_entity_poly.type
_entity_poly.pdbx_seq_one_letter_code
_entity_poly.pdbx_strand_id
1 'polypeptide(L)'
;MSDVIGQGRLVVTNPAISGDVRHFGVQISQLQIQFYDLSDNTRFTALDWWAVVQGSLGGAATSALVPGHIVLSGLPATPSPAFSDISVGTTNVAGQSAFRLTVRQTAPFGVSPSGHVTFQDLDVTFTQMADDVAVSGSVKVVLFDAAEQPVALTPAWEDGKLIFKAIGPNVPVGQVGVIEETEITVQSIAHPWTALQALYSFEAVSGDIIRDASGQTPIDLTVYTPNLVALERGALVTQAEAAIATAPRDAIQPLPAPRPVQRLIQAGQTNQAISLVLWFKPGNASQKGPARLITLSSGANERNFLLGQQKDRYVARLRTTLTDDNGLVKGKNLLESPSRSVSLEPTCLVFTYFASSASEPNAHLYIDGQEVAATTIGGDLSNWETFELAIANEFQDPDRSWQGEFYRVAVYSKALTPEQVRQLYYPQVLTTGALRLTDMPAPFDQTLATNIVYEDAFSLIQAEATTPRLATPQFQFDRITLSWKKTGTNPWALQQNNSAVEATLWQQNKFTLGTKNNSSQPEQFLPLIPQPNQPLKLVLQDLGEITVENFELQPSSVDNRPQWELIADVRESEIDLPGIDRPFDFKTDFKLTDLDLVIEFVDDALRAVAEDRVLLTGKWLGKSLGFYGVSIGNQFLLRSATLFQLPFNLTLGPIHEPGTAIRVADQVKVCPTPGCRQIMSLDTLIELNGAGFKAVVNSEFPWQDNFGHVRTLQVPEFTTFILPTTPNALLAEATSQLSRYADQVFAPVVQSKEDFYVINVSSQSVLVYGPQASFPITQTTVLPKVLRGVETVTSTQNLFKLTQSEQQAELVLSLAGRSAGDIATDYSNFLGQLSNRVAQPSGFELVKQRLGERLPIAINQALQYVYGYDGQMVDLIGGMRLRVEYQNYQFVHPVDRTAENGFISSGTAYYTLHFEAGVTQEFLGFDPFLSAVPTALESSSQGTGGLVDLLRPGNRKPFYRLMYPDEFVTSQGRIGAERVALLIGANDFNTLEQATNFYRNPGTARIQPPTNIALVYFRGRATVVPEIAIFVQEQPDFVPVGTTLRQVAERYGQTALRARPQRLVHEGVNNRPDYRFINLDNNATALDLPLLQGDRIYF
;
A
#
# COMPACT_ATOMS: atom_id res chain seq x y z
N MET A 1 -30.07 14.48 -52.59
CA MET A 1 -28.72 14.38 -53.18
C MET A 1 -28.03 13.26 -52.46
N SER A 2 -27.40 12.33 -53.17
CA SER A 2 -26.54 11.33 -52.53
C SER A 2 -25.47 12.04 -51.71
N ASP A 3 -25.25 11.59 -50.48
CA ASP A 3 -24.20 12.15 -49.65
C ASP A 3 -22.85 11.85 -50.31
N VAL A 4 -22.15 12.91 -50.71
CA VAL A 4 -20.77 12.80 -51.21
C VAL A 4 -19.93 12.32 -50.03
N ILE A 5 -19.19 11.25 -50.22
CA ILE A 5 -18.29 10.66 -49.21
C ILE A 5 -16.83 10.85 -49.58
N GLY A 6 -16.53 11.01 -50.88
CA GLY A 6 -15.19 11.24 -51.39
C GLY A 6 -15.16 12.47 -52.28
N GLN A 7 -14.22 13.38 -52.07
CA GLN A 7 -14.03 14.53 -52.96
C GLN A 7 -12.56 14.83 -53.16
N GLY A 8 -12.19 15.18 -54.38
CA GLY A 8 -10.79 15.37 -54.74
C GLY A 8 -10.57 15.88 -56.15
N ARG A 9 -9.30 15.80 -56.57
CA ARG A 9 -8.82 16.24 -57.87
C ARG A 9 -7.93 15.17 -58.50
N LEU A 10 -8.11 14.95 -59.80
CA LEU A 10 -7.30 14.10 -60.65
C LEU A 10 -6.64 14.93 -61.76
N VAL A 11 -5.45 14.54 -62.15
CA VAL A 11 -4.65 15.20 -63.19
C VAL A 11 -4.39 14.21 -64.32
N VAL A 12 -4.87 14.53 -65.51
CA VAL A 12 -4.70 13.69 -66.70
C VAL A 12 -3.74 14.42 -67.63
N THR A 13 -2.63 13.77 -67.97
CA THR A 13 -1.64 14.30 -68.90
C THR A 13 -1.67 13.48 -70.17
N ASN A 14 -1.67 14.15 -71.32
CA ASN A 14 -1.50 13.47 -72.61
C ASN A 14 0.00 13.37 -72.93
N PRO A 15 0.61 12.18 -72.86
CA PRO A 15 2.04 12.03 -73.11
C PRO A 15 2.45 12.35 -74.56
N ALA A 16 1.50 12.36 -75.51
CA ALA A 16 1.76 12.67 -76.92
C ALA A 16 1.74 14.17 -77.23
N ILE A 17 1.20 15.02 -76.35
CA ILE A 17 1.07 16.47 -76.56
C ILE A 17 1.72 17.18 -75.37
N SER A 18 2.90 17.76 -75.59
CA SER A 18 3.63 18.49 -74.55
C SER A 18 2.79 19.66 -74.02
N GLY A 19 2.52 19.66 -72.71
CA GLY A 19 1.77 20.72 -72.03
C GLY A 19 0.25 20.52 -71.96
N ASP A 20 -0.32 19.46 -72.54
CA ASP A 20 -1.75 19.14 -72.43
C ASP A 20 -2.04 18.43 -71.09
N VAL A 21 -2.23 19.26 -70.06
CA VAL A 21 -2.59 18.85 -68.70
C VAL A 21 -4.04 19.25 -68.44
N ARG A 22 -4.90 18.27 -68.18
CA ARG A 22 -6.30 18.51 -67.78
C ARG A 22 -6.48 18.15 -66.32
N HIS A 23 -7.33 18.92 -65.66
CA HIS A 23 -7.62 18.75 -64.25
C HIS A 23 -9.10 18.45 -64.09
N PHE A 24 -9.40 17.36 -63.38
CA PHE A 24 -10.75 16.91 -63.14
C PHE A 24 -11.02 16.89 -61.65
N GLY A 25 -12.17 17.40 -61.23
CA GLY A 25 -12.71 17.10 -59.92
C GLY A 25 -13.40 15.73 -59.93
N VAL A 26 -13.38 15.07 -58.78
CA VAL A 26 -14.09 13.80 -58.57
C VAL A 26 -14.93 13.88 -57.31
N GLN A 27 -16.17 13.38 -57.40
CA GLN A 27 -17.09 13.20 -56.31
C GLN A 27 -17.55 11.74 -56.27
N ILE A 28 -17.40 11.10 -55.12
CA ILE A 28 -17.78 9.71 -54.87
C ILE A 28 -18.98 9.71 -53.92
N SER A 29 -20.00 8.92 -54.24
CA SER A 29 -21.17 8.68 -53.39
C SER A 29 -21.64 7.24 -53.58
N GLN A 30 -22.59 6.76 -52.76
CA GLN A 30 -23.15 5.41 -52.91
C GLN A 30 -23.84 5.19 -54.26
N LEU A 31 -24.36 6.26 -54.88
CA LEU A 31 -25.12 6.16 -56.14
C LEU A 31 -24.22 6.30 -57.37
N GLN A 32 -23.22 7.18 -57.31
CA GLN A 32 -22.38 7.46 -58.47
C GLN A 32 -21.00 8.03 -58.12
N ILE A 33 -20.05 7.77 -59.02
CA ILE A 33 -18.76 8.45 -59.17
C ILE A 33 -18.92 9.47 -60.30
N GLN A 34 -18.89 10.75 -59.94
CA GLN A 34 -19.07 11.86 -60.86
C GLN A 34 -17.73 12.58 -61.06
N PHE A 35 -17.38 12.81 -62.33
CA PHE A 35 -16.23 13.64 -62.68
C PHE A 35 -16.69 14.97 -63.26
N TYR A 36 -15.86 15.99 -63.15
CA TYR A 36 -16.07 17.27 -63.82
C TYR A 36 -14.75 17.92 -64.21
N ASP A 37 -14.69 18.53 -65.38
CA ASP A 37 -13.51 19.29 -65.82
C ASP A 37 -13.43 20.59 -65.03
N LEU A 38 -12.30 20.86 -64.37
CA LEU A 38 -12.13 22.05 -63.53
C LEU A 38 -12.00 23.34 -64.33
N SER A 39 -11.81 23.27 -65.65
CA SER A 39 -11.67 24.46 -66.50
C SER A 39 -13.00 25.11 -66.85
N ASP A 40 -14.05 24.31 -67.05
CA ASP A 40 -15.38 24.76 -67.51
C ASP A 40 -16.55 24.18 -66.69
N ASN A 41 -16.27 23.33 -65.70
CA ASN A 41 -17.22 22.61 -64.85
C ASN A 41 -18.14 21.63 -65.62
N THR A 42 -17.73 21.18 -66.82
CA THR A 42 -18.46 20.15 -67.58
C THR A 42 -18.45 18.83 -66.82
N ARG A 43 -19.62 18.23 -66.63
CA ARG A 43 -19.82 16.99 -65.86
C ARG A 43 -19.77 15.75 -66.75
N PHE A 44 -19.09 14.71 -66.28
CA PHE A 44 -18.94 13.41 -66.95
C PHE A 44 -19.37 12.27 -66.04
N THR A 45 -20.13 11.32 -66.58
CA THR A 45 -20.30 10.02 -65.91
C THR A 45 -18.95 9.30 -65.83
N ALA A 46 -18.82 8.32 -64.94
CA ALA A 46 -17.56 7.60 -64.75
C ALA A 46 -17.01 6.96 -66.04
N LEU A 47 -17.89 6.37 -66.87
CA LEU A 47 -17.52 5.75 -68.14
C LEU A 47 -17.22 6.79 -69.23
N ASP A 48 -17.98 7.89 -69.29
CA ASP A 48 -17.72 8.98 -70.25
C ASP A 48 -16.36 9.63 -69.96
N TRP A 49 -16.08 9.88 -68.68
CA TRP A 49 -14.79 10.42 -68.25
C TRP A 49 -13.65 9.45 -68.60
N TRP A 50 -13.82 8.16 -68.35
CA TRP A 50 -12.81 7.16 -68.70
C TRP A 50 -12.54 7.11 -70.20
N ALA A 51 -13.56 7.26 -71.05
CA ALA A 51 -13.36 7.35 -72.50
C ALA A 51 -12.50 8.55 -72.91
N VAL A 52 -12.67 9.71 -72.23
CA VAL A 52 -11.80 10.89 -72.41
C VAL A 52 -10.36 10.58 -71.98
N VAL A 53 -10.16 9.94 -70.83
CA VAL A 53 -8.83 9.56 -70.34
C VAL A 53 -8.15 8.55 -71.27
N GLN A 54 -8.86 7.52 -71.71
CA GLN A 54 -8.36 6.54 -72.67
C GLN A 54 -7.94 7.20 -73.98
N GLY A 55 -8.71 8.16 -74.48
CA GLY A 55 -8.36 8.96 -75.65
C GLY A 55 -7.03 9.69 -75.47
N SER A 56 -6.82 10.31 -74.31
CA SER A 56 -5.54 10.99 -73.97
C SER A 56 -4.37 10.02 -73.81
N LEU A 57 -4.61 8.74 -73.53
CA LEU A 57 -3.59 7.70 -73.37
C LEU A 57 -3.38 6.84 -74.63
N GLY A 58 -4.00 7.17 -75.76
CA GLY A 58 -3.83 6.43 -77.04
C GLY A 58 -4.79 5.24 -77.25
N GLY A 59 -5.87 5.14 -76.48
CA GLY A 59 -7.07 4.33 -76.79
C GLY A 59 -7.07 2.85 -76.41
N ALA A 60 -5.93 2.27 -76.00
CA ALA A 60 -5.81 0.83 -75.71
C ALA A 60 -5.71 0.45 -74.22
N ALA A 61 -5.65 1.42 -73.29
CA ALA A 61 -5.45 1.15 -71.86
C ALA A 61 -6.76 0.71 -71.18
N THR A 62 -6.73 -0.39 -70.42
CA THR A 62 -7.87 -0.86 -69.60
C THR A 62 -7.82 -0.33 -68.15
N SER A 63 -6.66 0.14 -67.70
CA SER A 63 -6.44 0.82 -66.42
C SER A 63 -5.25 1.77 -66.52
N ALA A 64 -5.21 2.80 -65.69
CA ALA A 64 -4.12 3.76 -65.61
C ALA A 64 -3.94 4.29 -64.19
N LEU A 65 -2.69 4.57 -63.81
CA LEU A 65 -2.38 5.40 -62.65
C LEU A 65 -2.59 6.85 -63.03
N VAL A 66 -3.39 7.56 -62.23
CA VAL A 66 -3.74 8.95 -62.46
C VAL A 66 -3.27 9.76 -61.25
N PRO A 67 -2.31 10.68 -61.42
CA PRO A 67 -1.90 11.56 -60.34
C PRO A 67 -3.10 12.35 -59.82
N GLY A 68 -3.25 12.43 -58.51
CA GLY A 68 -4.37 13.13 -57.91
C GLY A 68 -4.42 12.93 -56.41
N HIS A 69 -5.54 13.31 -55.83
CA HIS A 69 -5.79 13.20 -54.40
C HIS A 69 -7.30 13.20 -54.14
N ILE A 70 -7.77 12.29 -53.30
CA ILE A 70 -9.20 12.09 -53.00
C ILE A 70 -9.38 11.93 -51.50
N VAL A 71 -10.00 12.89 -50.82
CA VAL A 71 -10.30 12.74 -49.38
C VAL A 71 -11.56 11.92 -49.19
N LEU A 72 -11.50 10.87 -48.37
CA LEU A 72 -12.64 10.03 -47.98
C LEU A 72 -13.13 10.40 -46.57
N SER A 73 -14.42 10.68 -46.40
CA SER A 73 -15.01 11.19 -45.17
C SER A 73 -15.01 10.21 -43.98
N GLY A 74 -14.75 8.93 -44.22
CA GLY A 74 -14.71 7.86 -43.22
C GLY A 74 -13.29 7.43 -42.80
N LEU A 75 -12.25 8.13 -43.26
CA LEU A 75 -10.85 7.83 -42.93
C LEU A 75 -10.13 9.09 -42.46
N PRO A 76 -9.04 8.98 -41.69
CA PRO A 76 -8.22 10.14 -41.36
C PRO A 76 -7.40 10.56 -42.58
N ALA A 77 -7.59 11.78 -43.07
CA ALA A 77 -6.65 12.46 -43.98
C ALA A 77 -7.15 13.89 -44.26
N THR A 78 -6.30 14.92 -44.34
CA THR A 78 -4.88 15.00 -44.71
C THR A 78 -4.15 16.01 -43.86
N PRO A 79 -2.86 15.83 -43.63
CA PRO A 79 -1.88 16.37 -44.58
C PRO A 79 -1.09 15.24 -45.25
N SER A 80 -1.42 13.97 -44.94
CA SER A 80 -0.78 12.80 -45.52
C SER A 80 -1.18 12.62 -47.00
N PRO A 81 -0.23 12.32 -47.91
CA PRO A 81 -0.47 12.02 -49.32
C PRO A 81 -1.19 10.66 -49.55
N ALA A 82 -2.02 10.21 -48.60
CA ALA A 82 -2.66 8.90 -48.52
C ALA A 82 -3.61 8.56 -49.68
N PHE A 83 -3.79 9.48 -50.62
CA PHE A 83 -4.62 9.27 -51.79
C PHE A 83 -3.92 9.68 -53.07
N SER A 84 -2.58 9.64 -53.10
CA SER A 84 -1.77 9.98 -54.28
C SER A 84 -1.60 8.84 -55.27
N ASP A 85 -1.72 7.58 -54.83
CA ASP A 85 -1.69 6.39 -55.68
C ASP A 85 -3.13 6.00 -56.08
N ILE A 86 -3.63 6.66 -57.13
CA ILE A 86 -4.97 6.45 -57.65
C ILE A 86 -4.88 5.65 -58.95
N SER A 87 -5.49 4.48 -58.97
CA SER A 87 -5.64 3.65 -60.16
C SER A 87 -7.08 3.72 -60.63
N VAL A 88 -7.30 4.14 -61.87
CA VAL A 88 -8.62 4.12 -62.52
C VAL A 88 -8.64 3.12 -63.67
N GLY A 89 -9.81 2.63 -64.05
CA GLY A 89 -9.93 1.75 -65.20
C GLY A 89 -11.33 1.22 -65.41
N THR A 90 -11.44 0.23 -66.29
CA THR A 90 -12.68 -0.51 -66.50
C THR A 90 -12.48 -1.99 -66.20
N THR A 91 -13.54 -2.62 -65.76
CA THR A 91 -13.62 -4.06 -65.54
C THR A 91 -14.90 -4.60 -66.18
N ASN A 92 -14.98 -5.91 -66.38
CA ASN A 92 -16.22 -6.55 -66.77
C ASN A 92 -16.91 -7.12 -65.53
N VAL A 93 -18.12 -6.65 -65.24
CA VAL A 93 -18.99 -7.21 -64.18
C VAL A 93 -20.24 -7.73 -64.85
N ALA A 94 -20.47 -9.05 -64.77
CA ALA A 94 -21.65 -9.72 -65.33
C ALA A 94 -21.94 -9.39 -66.82
N GLY A 95 -20.90 -9.19 -67.64
CA GLY A 95 -21.03 -8.89 -69.08
C GLY A 95 -21.14 -7.40 -69.41
N GLN A 96 -21.20 -6.50 -68.42
CA GLN A 96 -21.22 -5.05 -68.60
C GLN A 96 -19.87 -4.41 -68.22
N SER A 97 -19.50 -3.32 -68.90
CA SER A 97 -18.30 -2.54 -68.56
C SER A 97 -18.59 -1.65 -67.35
N ALA A 98 -17.88 -1.87 -66.24
CA ALA A 98 -17.99 -1.10 -65.01
C ALA A 98 -16.71 -0.29 -64.79
N PHE A 99 -16.83 0.96 -64.34
CA PHE A 99 -15.68 1.79 -64.02
C PHE A 99 -15.14 1.45 -62.63
N ARG A 100 -13.82 1.42 -62.47
CA ARG A 100 -13.13 1.22 -61.18
C ARG A 100 -12.26 2.42 -60.85
N LEU A 101 -12.30 2.82 -59.59
CA LEU A 101 -11.40 3.78 -58.97
C LEU A 101 -10.85 3.16 -57.69
N THR A 102 -9.55 2.90 -57.66
CA THR A 102 -8.83 2.35 -56.53
C THR A 102 -7.94 3.43 -55.94
N VAL A 103 -7.95 3.56 -54.62
CA VAL A 103 -7.10 4.49 -53.87
C VAL A 103 -6.24 3.72 -52.89
N ARG A 104 -4.92 3.94 -52.96
CA ARG A 104 -3.92 3.21 -52.18
C ARG A 104 -3.00 4.11 -51.35
N GLN A 105 -2.61 3.60 -50.19
CA GLN A 105 -1.53 4.13 -49.36
C GLN A 105 -0.90 3.03 -48.50
N THR A 106 0.38 2.77 -48.71
CA THR A 106 1.13 1.74 -47.96
C THR A 106 1.82 2.28 -46.71
N ALA A 107 2.08 3.60 -46.64
CA ALA A 107 2.66 4.20 -45.44
C ALA A 107 1.58 4.42 -44.36
N PRO A 108 1.92 4.37 -43.06
CA PRO A 108 1.01 4.81 -42.01
C PRO A 108 0.51 6.24 -42.26
N PHE A 109 -0.78 6.46 -42.06
CA PHE A 109 -1.45 7.73 -42.24
C PHE A 109 -2.50 7.90 -41.13
N GLY A 110 -2.76 9.13 -40.69
CA GLY A 110 -3.76 9.38 -39.67
C GLY A 110 -3.43 8.75 -38.32
N VAL A 111 -2.60 9.45 -37.55
CA VAL A 111 -2.34 9.12 -36.14
C VAL A 111 -3.31 9.94 -35.29
N SER A 112 -3.95 9.32 -34.29
CA SER A 112 -4.83 10.03 -33.37
C SER A 112 -4.05 11.12 -32.62
N PRO A 113 -4.70 12.20 -32.15
CA PRO A 113 -4.02 13.20 -31.30
C PRO A 113 -3.30 12.58 -30.09
N SER A 114 -3.81 11.46 -29.57
CA SER A 114 -3.25 10.67 -28.47
C SER A 114 -2.13 9.71 -28.87
N GLY A 115 -1.88 9.48 -30.16
CA GLY A 115 -0.89 8.51 -30.64
C GLY A 115 -1.36 7.05 -30.72
N HIS A 116 -2.40 6.69 -29.96
CA HIS A 116 -2.80 5.29 -29.76
C HIS A 116 -3.51 4.60 -30.92
N VAL A 117 -4.04 5.35 -31.89
CA VAL A 117 -4.71 4.79 -33.06
C VAL A 117 -4.00 5.27 -34.32
N THR A 118 -3.54 4.32 -35.13
CA THR A 118 -2.83 4.60 -36.39
C THR A 118 -3.44 3.80 -37.53
N PHE A 119 -3.72 4.47 -38.65
CA PHE A 119 -4.18 3.79 -39.87
C PHE A 119 -3.00 3.52 -40.82
N GLN A 120 -3.05 2.42 -41.57
CA GLN A 120 -2.03 2.05 -42.55
C GLN A 120 -2.59 1.10 -43.61
N ASP A 121 -1.82 0.84 -44.67
CA ASP A 121 -2.16 -0.12 -45.73
C ASP A 121 -3.59 0.05 -46.30
N LEU A 122 -3.91 1.28 -46.73
CA LEU A 122 -5.14 1.55 -47.47
C LEU A 122 -5.07 0.94 -48.87
N ASP A 123 -6.07 0.17 -49.25
CA ASP A 123 -6.34 -0.27 -50.63
C ASP A 123 -7.86 -0.41 -50.79
N VAL A 124 -8.53 0.66 -51.23
CA VAL A 124 -10.00 0.71 -51.37
C VAL A 124 -10.36 0.92 -52.82
N THR A 125 -11.24 0.07 -53.35
CA THR A 125 -11.73 0.12 -54.73
C THR A 125 -13.22 0.39 -54.77
N PHE A 126 -13.60 1.48 -55.43
CA PHE A 126 -14.95 1.83 -55.81
C PHE A 126 -15.23 1.36 -57.23
N THR A 127 -16.30 0.60 -57.43
CA THR A 127 -16.73 0.08 -58.74
C THR A 127 -18.12 0.65 -59.07
N GLN A 128 -18.19 1.52 -60.06
CA GLN A 128 -19.45 2.05 -60.58
C GLN A 128 -20.22 0.96 -61.33
N MET A 129 -21.38 0.59 -60.81
CA MET A 129 -22.38 -0.25 -61.47
C MET A 129 -23.48 0.62 -62.10
N ALA A 130 -24.53 0.01 -62.66
CA ALA A 130 -25.58 0.74 -63.38
C ALA A 130 -26.33 1.77 -62.50
N ASP A 131 -26.68 1.40 -61.26
CA ASP A 131 -27.51 2.22 -60.36
C ASP A 131 -26.83 2.54 -59.01
N ASP A 132 -25.66 1.96 -58.72
CA ASP A 132 -24.92 2.14 -57.47
C ASP A 132 -23.39 2.02 -57.65
N VAL A 133 -22.65 2.31 -56.58
CA VAL A 133 -21.19 2.15 -56.50
C VAL A 133 -20.89 1.07 -55.49
N ALA A 134 -20.35 -0.06 -55.91
CA ALA A 134 -19.85 -1.09 -54.99
C ALA A 134 -18.50 -0.66 -54.40
N VAL A 135 -18.26 -0.93 -53.12
CA VAL A 135 -16.96 -0.68 -52.46
C VAL A 135 -16.35 -1.99 -51.99
N SER A 136 -15.04 -2.13 -52.13
CA SER A 136 -14.27 -3.32 -51.73
C SER A 136 -12.84 -2.93 -51.35
N GLY A 137 -12.11 -3.83 -50.69
CA GLY A 137 -10.72 -3.61 -50.30
C GLY A 137 -10.53 -3.64 -48.78
N SER A 138 -9.51 -2.95 -48.28
CA SER A 138 -9.24 -2.87 -46.84
C SER A 138 -8.45 -1.63 -46.44
N VAL A 139 -8.53 -1.28 -45.15
CA VAL A 139 -7.57 -0.42 -44.46
C VAL A 139 -7.17 -1.11 -43.17
N LYS A 140 -5.94 -0.98 -42.72
CA LYS A 140 -5.52 -1.54 -41.42
C LYS A 140 -5.52 -0.46 -40.34
N VAL A 141 -5.99 -0.82 -39.15
CA VAL A 141 -5.93 0.01 -37.95
C VAL A 141 -5.08 -0.69 -36.89
N VAL A 142 -4.19 0.06 -36.25
CA VAL A 142 -3.45 -0.36 -35.06
C VAL A 142 -4.09 0.33 -33.87
N LEU A 143 -4.45 -0.44 -32.84
CA LEU A 143 -5.04 0.02 -31.59
C LEU A 143 -4.01 -0.24 -30.46
N PHE A 144 -3.86 0.66 -29.49
CA PHE A 144 -3.09 0.48 -28.24
C PHE A 144 -1.54 0.30 -28.34
N ASP A 145 -0.86 1.04 -29.23
CA ASP A 145 0.62 1.16 -29.33
C ASP A 145 1.45 -0.14 -29.61
N ALA A 146 2.01 -0.17 -30.83
CA ALA A 146 3.27 -0.76 -31.31
C ALA A 146 3.68 -2.23 -31.04
N ALA A 147 2.86 -3.11 -30.45
CA ALA A 147 3.15 -4.56 -30.40
C ALA A 147 2.07 -5.47 -31.00
N GLU A 148 0.96 -4.91 -31.48
CA GLU A 148 -0.21 -5.71 -31.89
C GLU A 148 -0.40 -5.80 -33.40
N GLN A 149 -0.98 -6.91 -33.82
CA GLN A 149 -1.27 -7.19 -35.24
C GLN A 149 -2.29 -6.15 -35.76
N PRO A 150 -1.98 -5.41 -36.83
CA PRO A 150 -2.92 -4.46 -37.40
C PRO A 150 -4.21 -5.15 -37.83
N VAL A 151 -5.36 -4.62 -37.42
CA VAL A 151 -6.67 -5.16 -37.76
C VAL A 151 -7.08 -4.64 -39.13
N ALA A 152 -7.32 -5.55 -40.07
CA ALA A 152 -7.85 -5.20 -41.39
C ALA A 152 -9.36 -4.92 -41.32
N LEU A 153 -9.73 -3.67 -41.57
CA LEU A 153 -11.11 -3.22 -41.71
C LEU A 153 -11.55 -3.29 -43.17
N THR A 154 -12.76 -3.79 -43.40
CA THR A 154 -13.38 -3.90 -44.73
C THR A 154 -14.35 -2.73 -44.96
N PRO A 155 -14.28 -2.04 -46.11
CA PRO A 155 -15.20 -0.98 -46.42
C PRO A 155 -16.60 -1.53 -46.77
N ALA A 156 -17.65 -0.85 -46.33
CA ALA A 156 -19.02 -1.16 -46.67
C ALA A 156 -19.88 0.11 -46.74
N TRP A 157 -21.06 -0.01 -47.34
CA TRP A 157 -22.08 1.03 -47.31
C TRP A 157 -23.10 0.73 -46.22
N GLU A 158 -23.34 1.71 -45.34
CA GLU A 158 -24.39 1.65 -44.31
C GLU A 158 -25.05 3.03 -44.23
N ASP A 159 -26.38 3.08 -44.41
CA ASP A 159 -27.18 4.31 -44.40
C ASP A 159 -26.62 5.48 -45.25
N GLY A 160 -26.08 5.18 -46.44
CA GLY A 160 -25.52 6.22 -47.34
C GLY A 160 -24.08 6.62 -47.01
N LYS A 161 -23.49 6.09 -45.94
CA LYS A 161 -22.14 6.41 -45.48
C LYS A 161 -21.16 5.30 -45.81
N LEU A 162 -19.90 5.69 -46.02
CA LEU A 162 -18.79 4.75 -46.06
C LEU A 162 -18.34 4.45 -44.64
N ILE A 163 -18.43 3.17 -44.29
CA ILE A 163 -17.98 2.61 -43.01
C ILE A 163 -16.84 1.62 -43.27
N PHE A 164 -15.98 1.42 -42.28
CA PHE A 164 -14.97 0.38 -42.28
C PHE A 164 -15.18 -0.51 -41.07
N LYS A 165 -15.40 -1.81 -41.29
CA LYS A 165 -15.74 -2.77 -40.25
C LYS A 165 -14.80 -3.97 -40.20
N ALA A 166 -14.49 -4.43 -38.99
CA ALA A 166 -13.90 -5.75 -38.74
C ALA A 166 -14.67 -6.44 -37.62
N ILE A 167 -14.91 -7.75 -37.78
CA ILE A 167 -15.62 -8.59 -36.82
C ILE A 167 -14.74 -9.76 -36.41
N GLY A 168 -14.67 -10.06 -35.12
CA GLY A 168 -13.96 -11.19 -34.54
C GLY A 168 -12.47 -11.04 -34.17
N PRO A 169 -11.73 -9.94 -34.42
CA PRO A 169 -10.34 -9.84 -33.96
C PRO A 169 -10.27 -9.62 -32.44
N ASN A 170 -9.68 -10.53 -31.67
CA ASN A 170 -9.47 -10.29 -30.24
C ASN A 170 -8.59 -9.05 -30.03
N VAL A 171 -9.08 -8.07 -29.27
CA VAL A 171 -8.35 -6.83 -28.96
C VAL A 171 -7.88 -6.90 -27.51
N PRO A 172 -6.60 -7.17 -27.24
CA PRO A 172 -6.07 -7.11 -25.88
C PRO A 172 -6.06 -5.66 -25.35
N VAL A 173 -6.21 -5.51 -24.03
CA VAL A 173 -6.24 -4.22 -23.32
C VAL A 173 -5.16 -4.24 -22.25
N GLY A 174 -3.90 -4.05 -22.64
CA GLY A 174 -2.76 -4.11 -21.73
C GLY A 174 -2.72 -5.43 -20.94
N GLN A 175 -2.58 -5.34 -19.61
CA GLN A 175 -2.63 -6.49 -18.70
C GLN A 175 -4.04 -6.78 -18.13
N VAL A 176 -5.03 -5.92 -18.42
CA VAL A 176 -6.39 -6.03 -17.86
C VAL A 176 -7.19 -7.18 -18.44
N GLY A 177 -7.11 -7.40 -19.75
CA GLY A 177 -8.03 -8.32 -20.40
C GLY A 177 -7.91 -8.40 -21.92
N VAL A 178 -8.83 -9.16 -22.51
CA VAL A 178 -9.01 -9.29 -23.95
C VAL A 178 -10.47 -9.05 -24.27
N ILE A 179 -10.73 -8.19 -25.25
CA ILE A 179 -12.06 -8.00 -25.80
C ILE A 179 -12.26 -9.09 -26.85
N GLU A 180 -13.22 -9.96 -26.59
CA GLU A 180 -13.68 -11.03 -27.48
C GLU A 180 -14.95 -10.56 -28.23
N GLU A 181 -15.38 -11.29 -29.26
CA GLU A 181 -16.59 -10.96 -30.04
C GLU A 181 -16.62 -9.51 -30.57
N THR A 182 -15.44 -9.01 -30.93
CA THR A 182 -15.24 -7.61 -31.27
C THR A 182 -15.90 -7.21 -32.57
N GLU A 183 -16.47 -6.02 -32.59
CA GLU A 183 -16.81 -5.28 -33.79
C GLU A 183 -16.10 -3.92 -33.74
N ILE A 184 -15.20 -3.69 -34.68
CA ILE A 184 -14.51 -2.41 -34.83
C ILE A 184 -15.17 -1.69 -36.01
N THR A 185 -15.76 -0.53 -35.75
CA THR A 185 -16.39 0.32 -36.77
C THR A 185 -15.70 1.67 -36.82
N VAL A 186 -15.23 2.04 -38.01
CA VAL A 186 -14.79 3.40 -38.33
C VAL A 186 -15.80 4.01 -39.26
N GLN A 187 -16.37 5.14 -38.88
CA GLN A 187 -17.43 5.78 -39.64
C GLN A 187 -17.34 7.29 -39.60
N SER A 188 -17.99 7.92 -40.58
CA SER A 188 -18.15 9.36 -40.61
C SER A 188 -19.33 9.79 -39.75
N ILE A 189 -19.08 10.57 -38.70
CA ILE A 189 -20.15 11.10 -37.84
C ILE A 189 -20.88 12.30 -38.50
N ALA A 190 -20.26 12.94 -39.50
CA ALA A 190 -20.88 14.05 -40.21
C ALA A 190 -20.33 14.23 -41.64
N HIS A 191 -21.16 14.74 -42.54
CA HIS A 191 -20.80 14.99 -43.94
C HIS A 191 -19.91 16.24 -44.07
N PRO A 192 -18.62 16.10 -44.45
CA PRO A 192 -17.68 17.23 -44.48
C PRO A 192 -17.82 18.11 -45.73
N TRP A 193 -18.81 17.85 -46.59
CA TRP A 193 -18.96 18.52 -47.89
C TRP A 193 -20.23 19.39 -47.98
N THR A 194 -21.08 19.38 -46.95
CA THR A 194 -22.29 20.22 -46.92
C THR A 194 -21.92 21.70 -46.81
N ALA A 195 -22.57 22.57 -47.59
CA ALA A 195 -22.34 24.01 -47.61
C ALA A 195 -20.89 24.43 -47.94
N LEU A 196 -20.11 23.55 -48.59
CA LEU A 196 -18.78 23.87 -49.11
C LEU A 196 -18.87 24.95 -50.20
N GLN A 197 -18.11 26.01 -50.02
CA GLN A 197 -18.01 27.12 -50.97
C GLN A 197 -16.75 27.03 -51.81
N ALA A 198 -15.57 26.81 -51.24
CA ALA A 198 -14.33 26.69 -52.03
C ALA A 198 -13.47 25.55 -51.50
N LEU A 199 -12.75 24.87 -52.39
CA LEU A 199 -11.80 23.80 -52.03
C LEU A 199 -10.55 23.89 -52.91
N TYR A 200 -9.40 24.09 -52.29
CA TYR A 200 -8.09 24.08 -52.93
C TYR A 200 -7.23 23.00 -52.28
N SER A 201 -6.64 22.13 -53.09
CA SER A 201 -5.94 20.92 -52.63
C SER A 201 -4.48 20.85 -53.14
N PHE A 202 -4.06 21.83 -53.95
CA PHE A 202 -2.66 22.14 -54.27
C PHE A 202 -1.78 21.02 -54.87
N GLU A 203 -2.35 19.97 -55.45
CA GLU A 203 -1.56 18.87 -56.05
C GLU A 203 -0.98 19.23 -57.43
N ALA A 204 -1.56 20.23 -58.10
CA ALA A 204 -1.08 20.76 -59.37
C ALA A 204 -1.58 22.20 -59.60
N VAL A 205 -0.79 23.03 -60.30
CA VAL A 205 -1.20 24.36 -60.77
C VAL A 205 -1.30 24.29 -62.29
N SER A 206 -2.42 24.77 -62.82
CA SER A 206 -2.68 24.80 -64.27
C SER A 206 -2.10 26.10 -64.83
N GLY A 207 -0.82 26.09 -65.20
CA GLY A 207 -0.10 27.34 -65.47
C GLY A 207 0.04 28.14 -64.18
N ASP A 208 -0.56 29.35 -64.15
CA ASP A 208 -0.59 30.22 -62.97
C ASP A 208 -1.94 30.17 -62.21
N ILE A 209 -2.80 29.19 -62.51
CA ILE A 209 -4.15 29.09 -61.91
C ILE A 209 -4.26 27.88 -60.97
N ILE A 210 -4.68 28.15 -59.74
CA ILE A 210 -5.12 27.16 -58.76
C ILE A 210 -6.64 27.05 -58.87
N ARG A 211 -7.13 25.90 -59.32
CA ARG A 211 -8.54 25.66 -59.59
C ARG A 211 -9.31 25.29 -58.33
N ASP A 212 -10.53 25.81 -58.20
CA ASP A 212 -11.49 25.40 -57.16
C ASP A 212 -12.09 24.02 -57.47
N ALA A 213 -11.93 23.08 -56.55
CA ALA A 213 -12.43 21.71 -56.66
C ALA A 213 -13.76 21.50 -55.90
N SER A 214 -14.45 22.55 -55.46
CA SER A 214 -15.69 22.45 -54.67
C SER A 214 -16.87 21.78 -55.39
N GLY A 215 -16.84 21.72 -56.73
CA GLY A 215 -17.96 21.21 -57.56
C GLY A 215 -19.08 22.24 -57.79
N GLN A 216 -18.87 23.48 -57.33
CA GLN A 216 -19.72 24.65 -57.58
C GLN A 216 -19.14 25.50 -58.73
N THR A 217 -19.74 26.67 -59.01
CA THR A 217 -19.12 27.67 -59.89
C THR A 217 -17.72 28.03 -59.37
N PRO A 218 -16.62 27.75 -60.11
CA PRO A 218 -15.27 27.82 -59.55
C PRO A 218 -14.86 29.21 -59.06
N ILE A 219 -14.31 29.29 -57.84
CA ILE A 219 -13.61 30.48 -57.33
C ILE A 219 -12.10 30.24 -57.50
N ASP A 220 -11.59 30.39 -58.71
CA ASP A 220 -10.17 30.09 -58.98
C ASP A 220 -9.22 31.17 -58.39
N LEU A 221 -8.03 30.74 -57.95
CA LEU A 221 -6.96 31.64 -57.49
C LEU A 221 -5.88 31.76 -58.57
N THR A 222 -5.36 32.97 -58.76
CA THR A 222 -4.25 33.26 -59.66
C THR A 222 -2.97 33.44 -58.85
N VAL A 223 -1.89 32.79 -59.29
CA VAL A 223 -0.54 32.92 -58.76
C VAL A 223 0.15 34.06 -59.50
N TYR A 224 0.26 35.22 -58.87
CA TYR A 224 0.85 36.42 -59.48
C TYR A 224 2.38 36.43 -59.47
N THR A 225 2.96 35.57 -58.65
CA THR A 225 4.41 35.49 -58.43
C THR A 225 4.87 34.04 -58.57
N PRO A 226 4.76 33.45 -59.78
CA PRO A 226 5.03 32.03 -59.98
C PRO A 226 6.46 31.61 -59.60
N ASN A 227 7.43 32.53 -59.63
CA ASN A 227 8.81 32.26 -59.18
C ASN A 227 8.97 32.13 -57.66
N LEU A 228 7.97 32.54 -56.87
CA LEU A 228 7.98 32.50 -55.40
C LEU A 228 7.08 31.38 -54.84
N VAL A 229 6.53 30.56 -55.74
CA VAL A 229 5.63 29.46 -55.42
C VAL A 229 6.15 28.20 -56.10
N ALA A 230 6.25 27.10 -55.35
CA ALA A 230 6.63 25.81 -55.90
C ALA A 230 5.59 24.76 -55.52
N LEU A 231 5.47 23.73 -56.35
CA LEU A 231 4.72 22.52 -56.02
C LEU A 231 5.68 21.40 -55.69
N GLU A 232 5.60 20.92 -54.45
CA GLU A 232 6.45 19.85 -53.97
C GLU A 232 5.59 18.80 -53.27
N ARG A 233 5.62 17.55 -53.77
CA ARG A 233 4.99 16.38 -53.13
C ARG A 233 3.50 16.57 -52.74
N GLY A 234 2.75 17.31 -53.54
CA GLY A 234 1.32 17.58 -53.29
C GLY A 234 1.05 18.78 -52.37
N ALA A 235 2.05 19.63 -52.12
CA ALA A 235 1.89 20.86 -51.35
C ALA A 235 2.29 22.09 -52.17
N LEU A 236 1.62 23.22 -51.90
CA LEU A 236 2.00 24.54 -52.39
C LEU A 236 2.99 25.18 -51.42
N VAL A 237 4.26 25.24 -51.82
CA VAL A 237 5.33 25.88 -51.05
C VAL A 237 5.37 27.36 -51.38
N THR A 238 5.24 28.22 -50.38
CA THR A 238 5.24 29.69 -50.55
C THR A 238 6.47 30.33 -49.91
N GLN A 239 7.16 31.16 -50.69
CA GLN A 239 8.25 32.01 -50.20
C GLN A 239 7.74 33.37 -49.71
N ALA A 240 8.63 34.19 -49.15
CA ALA A 240 8.30 35.57 -48.80
C ALA A 240 7.76 36.32 -50.02
N GLU A 241 6.78 37.20 -49.81
CA GLU A 241 6.13 38.02 -50.84
C GLU A 241 5.28 37.26 -51.88
N ALA A 242 5.14 35.93 -51.78
CA ALA A 242 4.28 35.15 -52.68
C ALA A 242 2.83 35.67 -52.67
N ALA A 243 2.31 36.12 -53.81
CA ALA A 243 0.97 36.68 -53.96
C ALA A 243 0.04 35.74 -54.74
N ILE A 244 -1.03 35.31 -54.08
CA ILE A 244 -2.02 34.36 -54.62
C ILE A 244 -3.42 34.84 -54.22
N ALA A 245 -4.26 35.19 -55.20
CA ALA A 245 -5.59 35.73 -54.94
C ALA A 245 -6.58 35.43 -56.07
N THR A 246 -7.87 35.54 -55.79
CA THR A 246 -8.89 35.68 -56.84
C THR A 246 -8.55 36.91 -57.66
N ALA A 247 -8.57 36.77 -58.99
CA ALA A 247 -7.97 37.78 -59.85
C ALA A 247 -8.68 39.14 -59.77
N PRO A 248 -7.95 40.28 -59.84
CA PRO A 248 -8.45 41.32 -60.73
C PRO A 248 -7.41 42.20 -61.46
N ARG A 249 -7.87 42.66 -62.65
CA ARG A 249 -7.65 43.99 -63.26
C ARG A 249 -6.40 44.22 -64.13
N ASP A 250 -6.24 43.46 -65.21
CA ASP A 250 -5.87 44.16 -66.45
C ASP A 250 -7.14 44.78 -67.03
N ALA A 251 -7.17 46.11 -67.16
CA ALA A 251 -8.27 46.86 -67.78
C ALA A 251 -8.51 46.50 -69.27
N ILE A 252 -7.77 45.53 -69.81
CA ILE A 252 -7.82 45.09 -71.21
C ILE A 252 -8.79 43.91 -71.39
N GLN A 253 -9.07 43.13 -70.34
CA GLN A 253 -10.17 42.15 -70.31
C GLN A 253 -10.86 42.12 -68.94
N PRO A 254 -12.07 42.67 -68.79
CA PRO A 254 -12.86 42.45 -67.60
C PRO A 254 -13.22 40.95 -67.47
N LEU A 255 -13.05 40.37 -66.28
CA LEU A 255 -13.65 39.09 -65.92
C LEU A 255 -15.18 39.17 -66.16
N PRO A 256 -15.83 38.10 -66.65
CA PRO A 256 -17.28 38.10 -66.83
C PRO A 256 -17.96 38.41 -65.50
N ALA A 257 -18.85 39.41 -65.51
CA ALA A 257 -19.72 39.70 -64.38
C ALA A 257 -20.91 38.72 -64.36
N PRO A 258 -21.33 38.20 -63.19
CA PRO A 258 -20.84 38.50 -61.84
C PRO A 258 -19.54 37.74 -61.47
N ARG A 259 -18.72 38.33 -60.59
CA ARG A 259 -17.47 37.69 -60.10
C ARG A 259 -17.79 36.42 -59.32
N PRO A 260 -17.12 35.28 -59.58
CA PRO A 260 -17.42 34.03 -58.88
C PRO A 260 -17.32 34.11 -57.35
N VAL A 261 -16.39 34.91 -56.80
CA VAL A 261 -16.22 35.11 -55.35
C VAL A 261 -17.47 35.71 -54.67
N GLN A 262 -18.33 36.41 -55.41
CA GLN A 262 -19.56 37.01 -54.89
C GLN A 262 -20.50 35.95 -54.29
N ARG A 263 -20.48 34.71 -54.79
CA ARG A 263 -21.30 33.63 -54.24
C ARG A 263 -20.92 33.27 -52.81
N LEU A 264 -19.63 33.30 -52.46
CA LEU A 264 -19.14 33.02 -51.11
C LEU A 264 -19.67 34.08 -50.14
N ILE A 265 -19.61 35.35 -50.55
CA ILE A 265 -20.09 36.48 -49.76
C ILE A 265 -21.61 36.38 -49.54
N GLN A 266 -22.37 36.15 -50.61
CA GLN A 266 -23.82 35.98 -50.54
C GLN A 266 -24.22 34.78 -49.68
N ALA A 267 -23.49 33.66 -49.77
CA ALA A 267 -23.75 32.48 -48.96
C ALA A 267 -23.48 32.75 -47.46
N GLY A 268 -22.39 33.46 -47.13
CA GLY A 268 -22.09 33.90 -45.77
C GLY A 268 -23.16 34.85 -45.21
N GLN A 269 -23.59 35.85 -45.99
CA GLN A 269 -24.68 36.77 -45.64
C GLN A 269 -26.04 36.05 -45.47
N THR A 270 -26.32 35.07 -46.31
CA THR A 270 -27.60 34.34 -46.27
C THR A 270 -27.66 33.38 -45.09
N ASN A 271 -26.59 32.60 -44.89
CA ASN A 271 -26.55 31.56 -43.85
C ASN A 271 -26.08 32.10 -42.50
N GLN A 272 -25.56 33.33 -42.46
CA GLN A 272 -25.05 33.98 -41.26
C GLN A 272 -23.99 33.14 -40.53
N ALA A 273 -23.18 32.40 -41.29
CA ALA A 273 -22.18 31.49 -40.75
C ALA A 273 -21.04 31.24 -41.73
N ILE A 274 -19.85 30.95 -41.19
CA ILE A 274 -18.63 30.67 -41.96
C ILE A 274 -17.76 29.67 -41.20
N SER A 275 -17.09 28.77 -41.94
CA SER A 275 -15.95 28.03 -41.42
C SER A 275 -14.80 28.04 -42.41
N LEU A 276 -13.59 28.21 -41.89
CA LEU A 276 -12.33 28.20 -42.64
C LEU A 276 -11.53 26.99 -42.16
N VAL A 277 -11.18 26.08 -43.06
CA VAL A 277 -10.42 24.85 -42.75
C VAL A 277 -9.14 24.88 -43.56
N LEU A 278 -7.99 24.88 -42.88
CA LEU A 278 -6.69 24.94 -43.51
C LEU A 278 -5.82 23.80 -43.00
N TRP A 279 -5.22 23.08 -43.94
CA TRP A 279 -4.13 22.16 -43.69
C TRP A 279 -2.86 22.74 -44.27
N PHE A 280 -1.87 22.98 -43.40
CA PHE A 280 -0.62 23.62 -43.79
C PHE A 280 0.50 23.21 -42.83
N LYS A 281 1.74 23.47 -43.22
CA LYS A 281 2.91 23.35 -42.37
C LYS A 281 3.67 24.68 -42.36
N PRO A 282 3.79 25.35 -41.20
CA PRO A 282 4.59 26.56 -41.07
C PRO A 282 6.04 26.35 -41.49
N GLY A 283 6.57 27.26 -42.32
CA GLY A 283 8.00 27.26 -42.64
C GLY A 283 8.88 27.74 -41.48
N ASN A 284 8.29 28.42 -40.50
CA ASN A 284 8.96 28.84 -39.27
C ASN A 284 7.95 29.03 -38.12
N ALA A 285 8.44 28.87 -36.89
CA ALA A 285 7.62 28.94 -35.68
C ALA A 285 7.22 30.37 -35.28
N SER A 286 7.73 31.41 -35.97
CA SER A 286 7.47 32.81 -35.62
C SER A 286 7.55 33.75 -36.82
N GLN A 287 6.40 34.27 -37.25
CA GLN A 287 6.30 35.21 -38.39
C GLN A 287 5.82 36.61 -37.97
N LYS A 288 6.29 37.64 -38.69
CA LYS A 288 5.77 39.01 -38.54
C LYS A 288 4.33 39.02 -39.05
N GLY A 289 3.38 39.33 -38.17
CA GLY A 289 1.98 39.11 -38.51
C GLY A 289 0.96 40.18 -38.12
N PRO A 290 -0.33 39.92 -38.38
CA PRO A 290 -0.83 38.63 -38.88
C PRO A 290 -0.35 38.32 -40.32
N ALA A 291 0.44 37.27 -40.52
CA ALA A 291 0.83 36.78 -41.83
C ALA A 291 -0.36 36.00 -42.41
N ARG A 292 -0.75 36.27 -43.66
CA ARG A 292 -2.04 35.79 -44.19
C ARG A 292 -1.96 34.31 -44.57
N LEU A 293 -2.66 33.46 -43.82
CA LEU A 293 -2.93 32.10 -44.27
C LEU A 293 -4.07 32.12 -45.30
N ILE A 294 -5.18 32.77 -44.95
CA ILE A 294 -6.31 33.09 -45.85
C ILE A 294 -6.97 34.40 -45.42
N THR A 295 -7.40 35.21 -46.38
CA THR A 295 -8.17 36.43 -46.12
C THR A 295 -9.14 36.74 -47.26
N LEU A 296 -10.27 37.36 -46.92
CA LEU A 296 -11.20 37.95 -47.89
C LEU A 296 -11.23 39.46 -47.63
N SER A 297 -10.50 40.23 -48.43
CA SER A 297 -10.16 41.63 -48.14
C SER A 297 -10.05 42.50 -49.39
N SER A 298 -10.09 43.83 -49.20
CA SER A 298 -9.67 44.82 -50.21
C SER A 298 -8.21 45.27 -49.99
N GLY A 299 -7.63 44.96 -48.82
CA GLY A 299 -6.25 45.25 -48.45
C GLY A 299 -6.03 45.18 -46.93
N ALA A 300 -4.95 45.79 -46.43
CA ALA A 300 -4.48 45.60 -45.06
C ALA A 300 -5.40 46.12 -43.93
N ASN A 301 -6.43 46.92 -44.23
CA ASN A 301 -7.26 47.60 -43.23
C ASN A 301 -8.76 47.27 -43.30
N GLU A 302 -9.21 46.58 -44.34
CA GLU A 302 -10.63 46.29 -44.59
C GLU A 302 -10.79 44.84 -45.06
N ARG A 303 -11.63 44.07 -44.37
CA ARG A 303 -11.80 42.64 -44.65
C ARG A 303 -13.16 42.12 -44.21
N ASN A 304 -13.61 41.04 -44.82
CA ASN A 304 -14.70 40.22 -44.29
C ASN A 304 -14.14 39.22 -43.26
N PHE A 305 -13.00 38.57 -43.56
CA PHE A 305 -12.32 37.69 -42.60
C PHE A 305 -10.80 37.60 -42.84
N LEU A 306 -10.10 37.15 -41.80
CA LEU A 306 -8.70 36.71 -41.85
C LEU A 306 -8.49 35.53 -40.91
N LEU A 307 -7.69 34.57 -41.36
CA LEU A 307 -6.96 33.64 -40.52
C LEU A 307 -5.47 33.76 -40.84
N GLY A 308 -4.61 33.84 -39.82
CA GLY A 308 -3.20 34.08 -40.03
C GLY A 308 -2.31 33.75 -38.84
N GLN A 309 -1.01 33.84 -39.03
CA GLN A 309 0.00 33.62 -37.98
C GLN A 309 0.56 34.95 -37.49
N GLN A 310 0.60 35.18 -36.18
CA GLN A 310 1.23 36.36 -35.58
C GLN A 310 2.21 35.89 -34.50
N LYS A 311 3.51 36.02 -34.78
CA LYS A 311 4.58 35.41 -33.99
C LYS A 311 4.33 33.90 -33.89
N ASP A 312 4.24 33.38 -32.68
CA ASP A 312 4.07 31.98 -32.31
C ASP A 312 2.60 31.60 -32.05
N ARG A 313 1.64 32.34 -32.61
CA ARG A 313 0.19 32.15 -32.42
C ARG A 313 -0.58 32.22 -33.74
N TYR A 314 -1.73 31.57 -33.78
CA TYR A 314 -2.73 31.77 -34.82
C TYR A 314 -3.76 32.81 -34.40
N VAL A 315 -4.22 33.63 -35.34
CA VAL A 315 -5.14 34.73 -35.07
C VAL A 315 -6.26 34.76 -36.10
N ALA A 316 -7.47 35.04 -35.65
CA ALA A 316 -8.65 35.22 -36.49
C ALA A 316 -9.17 36.66 -36.39
N ARG A 317 -9.74 37.15 -37.50
CA ARG A 317 -10.54 38.37 -37.58
C ARG A 317 -11.77 38.11 -38.42
N LEU A 318 -12.87 38.75 -38.07
CA LEU A 318 -14.15 38.61 -38.76
C LEU A 318 -14.91 39.92 -38.68
N ARG A 319 -15.39 40.42 -39.81
CA ARG A 319 -16.27 41.58 -39.87
C ARG A 319 -17.71 41.16 -39.59
N THR A 320 -18.32 41.77 -38.60
CA THR A 320 -19.76 41.72 -38.32
C THR A 320 -20.30 43.15 -38.22
N THR A 321 -21.61 43.31 -38.10
CA THR A 321 -22.24 44.62 -37.86
C THR A 321 -21.83 45.30 -36.55
N LEU A 322 -21.10 44.61 -35.65
CA LEU A 322 -20.61 45.16 -34.37
C LEU A 322 -19.07 45.15 -34.23
N THR A 323 -18.31 44.68 -35.22
CA THR A 323 -16.85 44.86 -35.27
C THR A 323 -16.50 46.07 -36.14
N ASP A 324 -15.25 46.52 -36.12
CA ASP A 324 -14.80 47.50 -37.12
C ASP A 324 -14.65 46.88 -38.53
N ASP A 325 -14.39 47.73 -39.53
CA ASP A 325 -14.20 47.30 -40.94
C ASP A 325 -13.01 46.36 -41.14
N ASN A 326 -12.12 46.30 -40.16
CA ASN A 326 -10.95 45.43 -40.14
C ASN A 326 -11.20 44.10 -39.41
N GLY A 327 -12.43 43.86 -38.94
CA GLY A 327 -12.82 42.68 -38.19
C GLY A 327 -12.20 42.58 -36.79
N LEU A 328 -11.87 43.72 -36.17
CA LEU A 328 -11.33 43.82 -34.83
C LEU A 328 -12.42 44.18 -33.80
N VAL A 329 -12.21 43.73 -32.57
CA VAL A 329 -13.04 44.10 -31.42
C VAL A 329 -12.20 44.96 -30.48
N LYS A 330 -12.56 46.24 -30.33
CA LYS A 330 -11.82 47.22 -29.50
C LYS A 330 -10.32 47.26 -29.82
N GLY A 331 -9.97 47.20 -31.11
CA GLY A 331 -8.59 47.23 -31.61
C GLY A 331 -7.79 45.95 -31.41
N LYS A 332 -8.42 44.84 -31.00
CA LYS A 332 -7.77 43.54 -30.80
C LYS A 332 -8.27 42.52 -31.82
N ASN A 333 -7.42 41.53 -32.11
CA ASN A 333 -7.83 40.35 -32.89
C ASN A 333 -9.00 39.67 -32.19
N LEU A 334 -9.85 39.04 -32.99
CA LEU A 334 -11.07 38.42 -32.49
C LEU A 334 -10.78 37.19 -31.62
N LEU A 335 -9.96 36.27 -32.14
CA LEU A 335 -9.44 35.11 -31.43
C LEU A 335 -7.93 35.03 -31.64
N GLU A 336 -7.21 34.57 -30.63
CA GLU A 336 -5.80 34.20 -30.70
C GLU A 336 -5.62 32.85 -30.00
N SER A 337 -4.83 31.95 -30.58
CA SER A 337 -4.41 30.73 -29.90
C SER A 337 -3.49 31.05 -28.71
N PRO A 338 -3.27 30.10 -27.78
CA PRO A 338 -2.21 30.22 -26.77
C PRO A 338 -0.83 30.55 -27.38
N SER A 339 0.08 31.08 -26.57
CA SER A 339 1.48 31.25 -26.98
C SER A 339 2.13 29.91 -27.27
N ARG A 340 3.03 29.86 -28.26
CA ARG A 340 3.73 28.65 -28.71
C ARG A 340 2.82 27.56 -29.29
N SER A 341 1.66 27.92 -29.83
CA SER A 341 0.78 26.97 -30.54
C SER A 341 1.27 26.60 -31.94
N VAL A 342 2.21 27.34 -32.52
CA VAL A 342 2.73 27.06 -33.87
C VAL A 342 3.74 25.90 -33.81
N SER A 343 3.41 24.79 -34.48
CA SER A 343 4.29 23.64 -34.73
C SER A 343 4.94 23.72 -36.11
N LEU A 344 6.10 23.07 -36.30
CA LEU A 344 6.71 22.86 -37.63
C LEU A 344 6.26 21.55 -38.29
N GLU A 345 5.29 20.87 -37.67
CA GLU A 345 4.60 19.73 -38.24
C GLU A 345 3.34 20.18 -39.01
N PRO A 346 2.85 19.35 -39.96
CA PRO A 346 1.59 19.61 -40.60
C PRO A 346 0.43 19.79 -39.59
N THR A 347 -0.35 20.85 -39.75
CA THR A 347 -1.37 21.33 -38.80
C THR A 347 -2.72 21.51 -39.51
N CYS A 348 -3.81 21.12 -38.85
CA CYS A 348 -5.18 21.49 -39.21
C CYS A 348 -5.64 22.67 -38.37
N LEU A 349 -5.87 23.83 -39.00
CA LEU A 349 -6.43 25.00 -38.33
C LEU A 349 -7.85 25.22 -38.81
N VAL A 350 -8.79 25.28 -37.87
CA VAL A 350 -10.19 25.55 -38.19
C VAL A 350 -10.70 26.76 -37.41
N PHE A 351 -11.29 27.71 -38.11
CA PHE A 351 -12.06 28.81 -37.52
C PHE A 351 -13.52 28.65 -37.89
N THR A 352 -14.42 28.71 -36.91
CA THR A 352 -15.87 28.63 -37.14
C THR A 352 -16.57 29.84 -36.53
N TYR A 353 -17.64 30.31 -37.18
CA TYR A 353 -18.52 31.35 -36.66
C TYR A 353 -19.96 31.15 -37.13
N PHE A 354 -20.92 31.44 -36.25
CA PHE A 354 -22.33 31.65 -36.61
C PHE A 354 -22.91 32.87 -35.89
N ALA A 355 -23.78 33.63 -36.55
CA ALA A 355 -24.50 34.72 -35.91
C ALA A 355 -25.51 34.14 -34.91
N SER A 356 -25.44 34.59 -33.67
CA SER A 356 -26.33 34.17 -32.59
C SER A 356 -26.64 35.35 -31.70
N SER A 357 -27.86 35.39 -31.16
CA SER A 357 -28.25 36.31 -30.09
C SER A 357 -28.05 35.71 -28.69
N ALA A 358 -27.53 34.49 -28.60
CA ALA A 358 -27.30 33.79 -27.34
C ALA A 358 -26.02 34.29 -26.64
N SER A 359 -25.93 34.04 -25.34
CA SER A 359 -24.75 34.38 -24.51
C SER A 359 -23.62 33.34 -24.59
N GLU A 360 -23.81 32.26 -25.35
CA GLU A 360 -22.80 31.22 -25.54
C GLU A 360 -21.75 31.64 -26.58
N PRO A 361 -20.53 31.09 -26.54
CA PRO A 361 -19.55 31.31 -27.59
C PRO A 361 -20.11 30.91 -28.96
N ASN A 362 -19.90 31.76 -29.95
CA ASN A 362 -20.36 31.56 -31.32
C ASN A 362 -19.24 31.73 -32.35
N ALA A 363 -18.01 31.91 -31.89
CA ALA A 363 -16.79 31.90 -32.68
C ALA A 363 -15.74 31.03 -31.99
N HIS A 364 -15.15 30.11 -32.75
CA HIS A 364 -14.25 29.09 -32.21
C HIS A 364 -13.02 28.92 -33.10
N LEU A 365 -11.89 28.60 -32.47
CA LEU A 365 -10.62 28.30 -33.11
C LEU A 365 -10.14 26.93 -32.64
N TYR A 366 -9.83 26.05 -33.59
CA TYR A 366 -9.36 24.69 -33.35
C TYR A 366 -8.00 24.46 -34.00
N ILE A 367 -7.13 23.71 -33.31
CA ILE A 367 -5.87 23.19 -33.83
C ILE A 367 -5.94 21.67 -33.73
N ASP A 368 -5.74 20.96 -34.84
CA ASP A 368 -5.70 19.49 -34.90
C ASP A 368 -6.95 18.83 -34.28
N GLY A 369 -8.12 19.43 -34.55
CA GLY A 369 -9.41 18.97 -34.04
C GLY A 369 -9.77 19.46 -32.63
N GLN A 370 -8.81 19.99 -31.86
CA GLN A 370 -9.01 20.44 -30.48
C GLN A 370 -9.31 21.95 -30.40
N GLU A 371 -10.30 22.34 -29.59
CA GLU A 371 -10.64 23.74 -29.36
C GLU A 371 -9.57 24.44 -28.52
N VAL A 372 -8.97 25.52 -29.05
CA VAL A 372 -7.90 26.26 -28.36
C VAL A 372 -8.30 27.67 -27.95
N ALA A 373 -9.37 28.22 -28.54
CA ALA A 373 -9.93 29.51 -28.16
C ALA A 373 -11.40 29.63 -28.63
N ALA A 374 -12.24 30.24 -27.80
CA ALA A 374 -13.63 30.54 -28.14
C ALA A 374 -14.06 31.90 -27.57
N THR A 375 -15.01 32.58 -28.22
CA THR A 375 -15.57 33.85 -27.75
C THR A 375 -16.98 34.09 -28.29
N THR A 376 -17.69 35.04 -27.68
CA THR A 376 -18.99 35.51 -28.15
C THR A 376 -18.83 36.84 -28.88
N ILE A 377 -19.32 36.92 -30.10
CA ILE A 377 -19.32 38.10 -30.96
C ILE A 377 -20.76 38.43 -31.32
N GLY A 378 -21.16 39.66 -31.03
CA GLY A 378 -22.45 40.17 -31.48
C GLY A 378 -22.41 40.63 -32.94
N GLY A 379 -23.60 40.94 -33.45
CA GLY A 379 -23.80 41.36 -34.84
C GLY A 379 -23.93 40.19 -35.79
N ASP A 380 -24.14 40.54 -37.06
CA ASP A 380 -24.40 39.61 -38.15
C ASP A 380 -23.46 39.93 -39.34
N LEU A 381 -23.46 39.10 -40.38
CA LEU A 381 -22.59 39.20 -41.55
C LEU A 381 -23.19 40.07 -42.68
N SER A 382 -24.32 40.75 -42.47
CA SER A 382 -25.02 41.50 -43.52
C SER A 382 -24.20 42.65 -44.11
N ASN A 383 -23.22 43.17 -43.35
CA ASN A 383 -22.31 44.23 -43.78
C ASN A 383 -21.09 43.76 -44.58
N TRP A 384 -21.03 42.48 -44.98
CA TRP A 384 -19.95 41.99 -45.83
C TRP A 384 -19.94 42.67 -47.21
N GLU A 385 -18.75 43.07 -47.64
CA GLU A 385 -18.53 43.77 -48.90
C GLU A 385 -17.92 42.86 -49.98
N THR A 386 -17.87 43.37 -51.21
CA THR A 386 -17.29 42.64 -52.35
C THR A 386 -15.76 42.77 -52.32
N PHE A 387 -15.10 41.75 -51.77
CA PHE A 387 -13.66 41.65 -51.61
C PHE A 387 -13.07 40.45 -52.35
N GLU A 388 -11.74 40.38 -52.44
CA GLU A 388 -11.00 39.30 -53.10
C GLU A 388 -10.49 38.29 -52.06
N LEU A 389 -10.55 37.00 -52.42
CA LEU A 389 -10.03 35.92 -51.58
C LEU A 389 -8.55 35.72 -51.89
N ALA A 390 -7.70 35.81 -50.89
CA ALA A 390 -6.25 35.64 -51.00
C ALA A 390 -5.72 34.60 -50.00
N ILE A 391 -4.65 33.91 -50.39
CA ILE A 391 -3.87 33.01 -49.53
C ILE A 391 -2.40 33.42 -49.58
N ALA A 392 -1.63 32.99 -48.57
CA ALA A 392 -0.20 33.25 -48.41
C ALA A 392 0.22 34.73 -48.29
N ASN A 393 -0.64 35.71 -48.62
CA ASN A 393 -0.34 37.14 -48.50
C ASN A 393 -1.62 38.00 -48.52
N GLU A 394 -1.45 39.30 -48.33
CA GLU A 394 -2.52 40.29 -48.46
C GLU A 394 -2.68 40.73 -49.92
N PHE A 395 -3.93 40.94 -50.33
CA PHE A 395 -4.22 41.40 -51.68
C PHE A 395 -3.78 42.87 -51.84
N GLN A 396 -3.04 43.18 -52.92
CA GLN A 396 -2.43 44.49 -53.23
C GLN A 396 -1.29 45.00 -52.32
N ASP A 397 -1.00 44.33 -51.20
CA ASP A 397 0.07 44.70 -50.27
C ASP A 397 0.91 43.48 -49.88
N PRO A 398 1.99 43.16 -50.62
CA PRO A 398 2.72 41.91 -50.41
C PRO A 398 3.54 41.85 -49.11
N ASP A 399 3.46 42.85 -48.23
CA ASP A 399 4.24 42.97 -46.99
C ASP A 399 3.76 42.07 -45.82
N ARG A 400 2.67 41.30 -46.02
CA ARG A 400 2.04 40.38 -45.04
C ARG A 400 2.17 38.91 -45.40
N SER A 401 3.24 38.55 -46.13
CA SER A 401 3.45 37.19 -46.59
C SER A 401 3.55 36.17 -45.44
N TRP A 402 2.94 35.01 -45.67
CA TRP A 402 3.09 33.81 -44.87
C TRP A 402 3.95 32.79 -45.63
N GLN A 403 4.92 32.23 -44.92
CA GLN A 403 5.87 31.27 -45.47
C GLN A 403 5.60 29.87 -44.91
N GLY A 404 5.49 28.90 -45.81
CA GLY A 404 5.30 27.50 -45.46
C GLY A 404 4.71 26.70 -46.62
N GLU A 405 4.04 25.62 -46.27
CA GLU A 405 3.47 24.67 -47.22
C GLU A 405 1.96 24.59 -47.00
N PHE A 406 1.15 24.80 -48.03
CA PHE A 406 -0.29 24.53 -47.98
C PHE A 406 -0.60 23.16 -48.58
N TYR A 407 -1.40 22.36 -47.87
CA TYR A 407 -1.91 21.07 -48.33
C TYR A 407 -3.38 21.18 -48.73
N ARG A 408 -4.17 21.97 -48.00
CA ARG A 408 -5.59 22.15 -48.32
C ARG A 408 -6.13 23.45 -47.73
N VAL A 409 -7.01 24.11 -48.47
CA VAL A 409 -7.82 25.24 -48.00
C VAL A 409 -9.27 24.99 -48.39
N ALA A 410 -10.18 25.03 -47.42
CA ALA A 410 -11.61 24.91 -47.65
C ALA A 410 -12.39 26.00 -46.91
N VAL A 411 -13.45 26.49 -47.56
CA VAL A 411 -14.32 27.53 -47.03
C VAL A 411 -15.77 27.04 -47.07
N TYR A 412 -16.47 27.15 -45.94
CA TYR A 412 -17.85 26.69 -45.77
C TYR A 412 -18.77 27.84 -45.39
N SER A 413 -19.96 27.90 -45.97
CA SER A 413 -21.01 28.87 -45.56
C SER A 413 -21.87 28.31 -44.42
N LYS A 414 -21.25 27.64 -43.46
CA LYS A 414 -21.86 27.02 -42.28
C LYS A 414 -20.83 27.00 -41.15
N ALA A 415 -21.26 27.12 -39.90
CA ALA A 415 -20.44 26.82 -38.74
C ALA A 415 -20.34 25.30 -38.54
N LEU A 416 -19.14 24.75 -38.67
CA LEU A 416 -18.88 23.36 -38.37
C LEU A 416 -19.00 23.14 -36.85
N THR A 417 -19.70 22.08 -36.45
CA THR A 417 -19.77 21.69 -35.03
C THR A 417 -18.44 21.11 -34.57
N PRO A 418 -18.16 21.05 -33.25
CA PRO A 418 -16.95 20.41 -32.73
C PRO A 418 -16.72 19.00 -33.28
N GLU A 419 -17.79 18.19 -33.42
CA GLU A 419 -17.74 16.85 -33.99
C GLU A 419 -17.35 16.87 -35.47
N GLN A 420 -17.88 17.84 -36.24
CA GLN A 420 -17.51 18.01 -37.65
C GLN A 420 -16.05 18.44 -37.80
N VAL A 421 -15.57 19.33 -36.94
CA VAL A 421 -14.17 19.78 -36.94
C VAL A 421 -13.23 18.63 -36.58
N ARG A 422 -13.60 17.84 -35.57
CA ARG A 422 -12.87 16.62 -35.21
C ARG A 422 -12.81 15.65 -36.38
N GLN A 423 -13.94 15.35 -37.03
CA GLN A 423 -14.00 14.45 -38.18
C GLN A 423 -13.10 14.89 -39.36
N LEU A 424 -12.82 16.20 -39.50
CA LEU A 424 -11.88 16.70 -40.50
C LEU A 424 -10.42 16.35 -40.18
N TYR A 425 -10.09 16.20 -38.91
CA TYR A 425 -8.76 15.79 -38.43
C TYR A 425 -8.65 14.27 -38.26
N TYR A 426 -9.61 13.65 -37.57
CA TYR A 426 -9.61 12.23 -37.20
C TYR A 426 -11.04 11.64 -37.14
N PRO A 427 -11.30 10.44 -37.70
CA PRO A 427 -12.62 9.82 -37.65
C PRO A 427 -12.91 9.21 -36.29
N GLN A 428 -14.19 8.96 -36.00
CA GLN A 428 -14.57 8.16 -34.84
C GLN A 428 -14.23 6.69 -35.10
N VAL A 429 -13.51 6.09 -34.15
CA VAL A 429 -13.30 4.64 -34.05
C VAL A 429 -14.11 4.14 -32.87
N LEU A 430 -15.01 3.20 -33.12
CA LEU A 430 -15.81 2.51 -32.11
C LEU A 430 -15.41 1.04 -32.09
N THR A 431 -15.01 0.53 -30.93
CA THR A 431 -14.87 -0.92 -30.72
C THR A 431 -15.94 -1.36 -29.74
N THR A 432 -16.83 -2.24 -30.18
CA THR A 432 -17.75 -2.95 -29.30
C THR A 432 -17.28 -4.40 -29.15
N GLY A 433 -17.64 -5.05 -28.05
CA GLY A 433 -17.32 -6.45 -27.84
C GLY A 433 -17.55 -6.87 -26.40
N ALA A 434 -16.91 -7.97 -26.01
CA ALA A 434 -17.09 -8.60 -24.72
C ALA A 434 -15.73 -8.67 -24.00
N LEU A 435 -15.47 -7.75 -23.05
CA LEU A 435 -14.21 -7.70 -22.30
C LEU A 435 -14.13 -8.85 -21.31
N ARG A 436 -13.16 -9.73 -21.51
CA ARG A 436 -12.77 -10.76 -20.57
C ARG A 436 -11.58 -10.27 -19.75
N LEU A 437 -11.72 -10.22 -18.43
CA LEU A 437 -10.61 -9.88 -17.54
C LEU A 437 -9.60 -11.03 -17.45
N THR A 438 -8.31 -10.72 -17.51
CA THR A 438 -7.21 -11.69 -17.35
C THR A 438 -7.04 -12.06 -15.88
N ASP A 439 -6.67 -13.32 -15.60
CA ASP A 439 -6.35 -13.81 -14.24
C ASP A 439 -7.41 -13.46 -13.19
N MET A 440 -8.69 -13.63 -13.53
CA MET A 440 -9.82 -13.44 -12.61
C MET A 440 -10.46 -14.78 -12.20
N PRO A 441 -10.98 -14.90 -10.97
CA PRO A 441 -11.72 -16.08 -10.55
C PRO A 441 -13.14 -16.03 -11.12
N ALA A 442 -13.74 -17.20 -11.40
CA ALA A 442 -15.13 -17.26 -11.82
C ALA A 442 -16.07 -16.64 -10.76
N PRO A 443 -17.16 -15.94 -11.13
CA PRO A 443 -17.61 -15.58 -12.49
C PRO A 443 -17.05 -14.23 -13.00
N PHE A 444 -16.01 -13.68 -12.38
CA PHE A 444 -15.38 -12.43 -12.85
C PHE A 444 -14.53 -12.63 -14.10
N ASP A 445 -14.21 -13.88 -14.43
CA ASP A 445 -13.63 -14.32 -15.71
C ASP A 445 -14.59 -14.29 -16.90
N GLN A 446 -15.89 -14.04 -16.67
CA GLN A 446 -16.89 -13.91 -17.73
C GLN A 446 -16.76 -12.58 -18.48
N THR A 447 -17.27 -12.51 -19.70
CA THR A 447 -17.16 -11.33 -20.57
C THR A 447 -18.17 -10.22 -20.24
N LEU A 448 -17.71 -8.97 -20.18
CA LEU A 448 -18.51 -7.78 -19.94
C LEU A 448 -18.83 -7.09 -21.26
N ALA A 449 -20.08 -6.70 -21.49
CA ALA A 449 -20.42 -5.90 -22.67
C ALA A 449 -19.64 -4.58 -22.61
N THR A 450 -18.83 -4.34 -23.63
CA THR A 450 -17.83 -3.28 -23.62
C THR A 450 -17.92 -2.44 -24.87
N ASN A 451 -17.99 -1.13 -24.67
CA ASN A 451 -17.89 -0.12 -25.70
C ASN A 451 -16.63 0.68 -25.45
N ILE A 452 -15.78 0.79 -26.46
CA ILE A 452 -14.60 1.64 -26.45
C ILE A 452 -14.78 2.72 -27.51
N VAL A 453 -14.82 3.96 -27.04
CA VAL A 453 -14.76 5.12 -27.91
C VAL A 453 -13.37 5.73 -27.78
N TYR A 454 -12.65 5.77 -28.90
CA TYR A 454 -11.32 6.38 -28.94
C TYR A 454 -11.49 7.89 -29.22
N GLU A 455 -11.27 8.76 -28.22
CA GLU A 455 -11.39 10.22 -28.33
C GLU A 455 -10.08 10.97 -27.95
N ASP A 456 -10.02 12.28 -28.21
CA ASP A 456 -8.79 13.09 -28.37
C ASP A 456 -7.67 12.90 -27.33
N ALA A 457 -8.01 12.76 -26.04
CA ALA A 457 -7.03 12.68 -24.94
C ALA A 457 -7.15 11.38 -24.13
N PHE A 458 -8.13 10.51 -24.45
CA PHE A 458 -8.41 9.30 -23.70
C PHE A 458 -9.16 8.28 -24.57
N SER A 459 -8.88 7.01 -24.36
CA SER A 459 -9.79 5.94 -24.80
C SER A 459 -10.77 5.70 -23.67
N LEU A 460 -12.05 6.00 -23.87
CA LEU A 460 -13.07 5.70 -22.90
C LEU A 460 -13.49 4.25 -23.10
N ILE A 461 -13.02 3.37 -22.21
CA ILE A 461 -13.50 1.99 -22.11
C ILE A 461 -14.66 2.02 -21.13
N GLN A 462 -15.87 1.81 -21.63
CA GLN A 462 -17.05 1.56 -20.80
C GLN A 462 -17.40 0.09 -20.92
N ALA A 463 -17.19 -0.65 -19.85
CA ALA A 463 -17.69 -2.01 -19.71
C ALA A 463 -18.81 -1.98 -18.67
N GLU A 464 -20.00 -2.42 -19.06
CA GLU A 464 -21.16 -2.48 -18.17
C GLU A 464 -21.62 -3.94 -18.03
N ALA A 465 -21.86 -4.36 -16.80
CA ALA A 465 -22.57 -5.60 -16.53
C ALA A 465 -24.08 -5.35 -16.55
N THR A 466 -24.79 -5.84 -17.57
CA THR A 466 -26.26 -5.75 -17.65
C THR A 466 -26.98 -6.55 -16.56
N THR A 467 -26.28 -7.43 -15.86
CA THR A 467 -26.77 -8.21 -14.72
C THR A 467 -25.71 -8.27 -13.62
N PRO A 468 -26.08 -8.10 -12.33
CA PRO A 468 -25.15 -8.26 -11.23
C PRO A 468 -24.49 -9.63 -11.25
N ARG A 469 -23.16 -9.65 -11.19
CA ARG A 469 -22.42 -10.92 -11.12
C ARG A 469 -22.35 -11.38 -9.69
N LEU A 470 -22.90 -12.56 -9.45
CA LEU A 470 -22.95 -13.23 -8.16
C LEU A 470 -21.81 -14.23 -8.07
N ALA A 471 -20.77 -13.88 -7.31
CA ALA A 471 -19.71 -14.82 -7.01
C ALA A 471 -20.07 -15.64 -5.75
N THR A 472 -20.43 -16.90 -5.95
CA THR A 472 -20.60 -17.90 -4.87
C THR A 472 -19.39 -18.82 -4.80
N PRO A 473 -18.57 -18.80 -3.73
CA PRO A 473 -17.40 -19.67 -3.62
C PRO A 473 -17.79 -21.15 -3.70
N GLN A 474 -17.31 -21.83 -4.73
CA GLN A 474 -17.42 -23.28 -4.86
C GLN A 474 -16.26 -23.94 -4.13
N PHE A 475 -16.56 -24.72 -3.09
CA PHE A 475 -15.60 -25.52 -2.35
C PHE A 475 -15.88 -26.99 -2.63
N GLN A 476 -14.91 -27.70 -3.19
CA GLN A 476 -15.02 -29.11 -3.54
C GLN A 476 -13.91 -29.90 -2.83
N PHE A 477 -14.23 -31.06 -2.27
CA PHE A 477 -13.21 -32.04 -1.88
C PHE A 477 -12.78 -32.83 -3.13
N ASP A 478 -11.50 -32.75 -3.50
CA ASP A 478 -10.99 -33.43 -4.70
C ASP A 478 -10.54 -34.86 -4.39
N ARG A 479 -9.86 -35.05 -3.26
CA ARG A 479 -9.29 -36.34 -2.88
C ARG A 479 -9.04 -36.42 -1.38
N ILE A 480 -9.51 -37.48 -0.74
CA ILE A 480 -9.21 -37.77 0.67
C ILE A 480 -8.27 -38.99 0.70
N THR A 481 -7.02 -38.77 1.12
CA THR A 481 -6.01 -39.82 1.32
C THR A 481 -5.85 -40.07 2.81
N LEU A 482 -6.11 -41.29 3.28
CA LEU A 482 -5.95 -41.67 4.69
C LEU A 482 -5.06 -42.90 4.79
N SER A 483 -3.93 -42.76 5.49
CA SER A 483 -2.96 -43.83 5.67
C SER A 483 -3.02 -44.40 7.08
N TRP A 484 -2.97 -45.72 7.23
CA TRP A 484 -3.04 -46.38 8.54
C TRP A 484 -1.80 -47.24 8.82
N LYS A 485 -1.33 -47.25 10.07
CA LYS A 485 -0.22 -48.09 10.54
C LYS A 485 -0.67 -48.97 11.70
N LYS A 486 -0.27 -50.24 11.66
CA LYS A 486 -0.51 -51.17 12.77
C LYS A 486 0.49 -50.91 13.90
N THR A 487 -0.01 -50.60 15.10
CA THR A 487 0.79 -50.42 16.32
C THR A 487 0.50 -51.54 17.32
N GLY A 488 1.46 -52.43 17.55
CA GLY A 488 1.35 -53.51 18.54
C GLY A 488 0.29 -54.59 18.22
N THR A 489 -0.36 -55.14 19.25
CA THR A 489 -1.26 -56.30 19.17
C THR A 489 -2.73 -55.99 18.82
N ASN A 490 -3.14 -54.70 18.79
CA ASN A 490 -4.29 -54.05 18.12
C ASN A 490 -4.58 -52.71 18.84
N PRO A 491 -4.90 -51.56 18.18
CA PRO A 491 -5.54 -51.39 16.87
C PRO A 491 -4.69 -50.65 15.81
N TRP A 492 -5.25 -50.46 14.62
CA TRP A 492 -4.69 -49.60 13.56
C TRP A 492 -4.74 -48.13 13.99
N ALA A 493 -3.69 -47.36 13.71
CA ALA A 493 -3.62 -45.92 13.98
C ALA A 493 -3.50 -45.14 12.66
N LEU A 494 -4.21 -44.02 12.55
CA LEU A 494 -4.12 -43.13 11.39
C LEU A 494 -2.75 -42.45 11.38
N GLN A 495 -1.98 -42.61 10.31
CA GLN A 495 -0.70 -41.92 10.11
C GLN A 495 -0.94 -40.48 9.71
N GLN A 496 -0.58 -39.56 10.61
CA GLN A 496 -0.77 -38.13 10.40
C GLN A 496 0.06 -37.55 9.23
N ASN A 497 1.23 -38.13 8.94
CA ASN A 497 2.14 -37.59 7.91
C ASN A 497 1.83 -38.08 6.48
N ASN A 498 0.97 -39.09 6.33
CA ASN A 498 0.58 -39.67 5.03
C ASN A 498 -0.94 -39.56 4.80
N SER A 499 -1.64 -38.76 5.61
CA SER A 499 -3.07 -38.50 5.47
C SER A 499 -3.28 -37.04 5.07
N ALA A 500 -4.02 -36.82 3.98
CA ALA A 500 -4.14 -35.55 3.27
C ALA A 500 -5.54 -35.43 2.67
N VAL A 501 -6.22 -34.30 2.89
CA VAL A 501 -7.46 -33.95 2.20
C VAL A 501 -7.14 -32.87 1.18
N GLU A 502 -7.19 -33.21 -0.11
CA GLU A 502 -7.11 -32.27 -1.21
C GLU A 502 -8.50 -31.69 -1.46
N ALA A 503 -8.58 -30.37 -1.51
CA ALA A 503 -9.79 -29.64 -1.83
C ALA A 503 -9.46 -28.52 -2.81
N THR A 504 -10.44 -28.20 -3.65
CA THR A 504 -10.38 -27.11 -4.62
C THR A 504 -11.37 -26.03 -4.24
N LEU A 505 -10.87 -24.80 -4.14
CA LEU A 505 -11.69 -23.60 -4.06
C LEU A 505 -11.76 -22.94 -5.44
N TRP A 506 -12.96 -22.61 -5.91
CA TRP A 506 -13.22 -21.99 -7.23
C TRP A 506 -12.71 -22.80 -8.43
N GLN A 507 -12.71 -24.12 -8.34
CA GLN A 507 -12.22 -25.03 -9.40
C GLN A 507 -10.74 -24.88 -9.81
N GLN A 508 -9.97 -23.97 -9.19
CA GLN A 508 -8.58 -23.69 -9.56
C GLN A 508 -7.59 -23.80 -8.40
N ASN A 509 -8.01 -23.53 -7.16
CA ASN A 509 -7.11 -23.49 -6.02
C ASN A 509 -7.11 -24.81 -5.25
N LYS A 510 -6.26 -25.74 -5.69
CA LYS A 510 -6.00 -27.00 -4.99
C LYS A 510 -5.14 -26.76 -3.76
N PHE A 511 -5.62 -27.14 -2.58
CA PHE A 511 -4.84 -27.15 -1.36
C PHE A 511 -5.02 -28.46 -0.61
N THR A 512 -3.97 -28.84 0.10
CA THR A 512 -3.94 -30.07 0.89
C THR A 512 -4.05 -29.71 2.36
N LEU A 513 -5.19 -30.06 2.98
CA LEU A 513 -5.35 -30.01 4.43
C LEU A 513 -4.65 -31.24 5.02
N GLY A 514 -3.56 -30.99 5.75
CA GLY A 514 -2.87 -32.04 6.51
C GLY A 514 -3.54 -32.27 7.87
N THR A 515 -3.52 -33.51 8.36
CA THR A 515 -3.79 -33.76 9.78
C THR A 515 -2.60 -33.21 10.59
N LYS A 516 -2.85 -32.30 11.52
CA LYS A 516 -1.84 -31.51 12.25
C LYS A 516 -0.61 -32.31 12.70
N ASN A 517 0.58 -31.77 12.43
CA ASN A 517 1.85 -32.23 12.99
C ASN A 517 1.98 -31.74 14.45
N ASN A 518 1.29 -32.40 15.39
CA ASN A 518 1.52 -32.18 16.81
C ASN A 518 2.45 -33.28 17.32
N SER A 519 3.76 -33.01 17.34
CA SER A 519 4.82 -33.92 17.82
C SER A 519 4.73 -34.30 19.31
N SER A 520 3.62 -33.99 19.99
CA SER A 520 3.41 -34.17 21.43
C SER A 520 2.03 -34.74 21.80
N GLN A 521 1.18 -35.10 20.83
CA GLN A 521 -0.05 -35.87 21.08
C GLN A 521 0.14 -37.30 20.53
N PRO A 522 -0.24 -38.36 21.26
CA PRO A 522 -0.19 -39.72 20.73
C PRO A 522 -1.03 -39.80 19.45
N GLU A 523 -0.58 -40.61 18.46
CA GLU A 523 -1.37 -40.94 17.27
C GLU A 523 -2.82 -41.22 17.71
N GLN A 524 -3.81 -40.55 17.09
CA GLN A 524 -5.20 -40.78 17.46
C GLN A 524 -5.56 -42.23 17.12
N PHE A 525 -5.70 -43.04 18.16
CA PHE A 525 -6.21 -44.39 18.06
C PHE A 525 -7.71 -44.31 17.82
N LEU A 526 -8.14 -44.38 16.56
CA LEU A 526 -9.52 -44.69 16.22
C LEU A 526 -9.63 -46.23 16.20
N PRO A 527 -10.26 -46.88 17.20
CA PRO A 527 -10.40 -48.32 17.23
C PRO A 527 -11.56 -48.71 16.31
N LEU A 528 -11.38 -48.55 15.00
CA LEU A 528 -12.36 -48.96 14.01
C LEU A 528 -11.61 -49.72 12.92
N ILE A 529 -11.80 -51.05 12.89
CA ILE A 529 -11.64 -51.78 11.64
C ILE A 529 -12.82 -51.28 10.78
N PRO A 530 -12.59 -50.49 9.71
CA PRO A 530 -13.69 -50.00 8.89
C PRO A 530 -14.40 -51.22 8.29
N GLN A 531 -15.69 -51.38 8.59
CA GLN A 531 -16.51 -52.42 7.99
C GLN A 531 -16.87 -51.95 6.57
N PRO A 532 -16.68 -52.77 5.52
CA PRO A 532 -17.14 -52.43 4.17
C PRO A 532 -18.62 -52.04 4.19
N ASN A 533 -18.98 -50.95 3.50
CA ASN A 533 -20.35 -50.43 3.40
C ASN A 533 -20.97 -49.88 4.70
N GLN A 534 -20.16 -49.49 5.69
CA GLN A 534 -20.63 -48.64 6.78
C GLN A 534 -20.05 -47.23 6.66
N PRO A 535 -20.83 -46.16 6.90
CA PRO A 535 -20.31 -44.80 6.76
C PRO A 535 -19.15 -44.55 7.73
N LEU A 536 -17.99 -44.14 7.20
CA LEU A 536 -16.83 -43.80 8.01
C LEU A 536 -16.98 -42.35 8.50
N LYS A 537 -17.08 -42.17 9.82
CA LYS A 537 -17.18 -40.85 10.45
C LYS A 537 -15.81 -40.36 10.88
N LEU A 538 -15.39 -39.22 10.35
CA LEU A 538 -14.11 -38.56 10.59
C LEU A 538 -14.37 -37.20 11.22
N VAL A 539 -13.91 -36.99 12.45
CA VAL A 539 -14.00 -35.68 13.08
C VAL A 539 -12.74 -34.89 12.76
N LEU A 540 -12.85 -33.92 11.86
CA LEU A 540 -11.76 -33.02 11.53
C LEU A 540 -11.80 -31.78 12.44
N GLN A 541 -10.61 -31.37 12.89
CA GLN A 541 -10.45 -30.43 14.01
C GLN A 541 -11.12 -29.06 13.79
N ASP A 542 -11.42 -28.68 12.54
CA ASP A 542 -12.04 -27.39 12.18
C ASP A 542 -13.22 -27.50 11.18
N LEU A 543 -13.54 -28.71 10.69
CA LEU A 543 -14.58 -28.96 9.67
C LEU A 543 -15.76 -29.80 10.19
N GLY A 544 -15.69 -30.25 11.45
CA GLY A 544 -16.73 -31.10 12.04
C GLY A 544 -16.62 -32.58 11.62
N GLU A 545 -17.72 -33.30 11.75
CA GLU A 545 -17.80 -34.73 11.43
C GLU A 545 -18.11 -34.92 9.94
N ILE A 546 -17.18 -35.51 9.19
CA ILE A 546 -17.37 -35.93 7.80
C ILE A 546 -17.80 -37.40 7.80
N THR A 547 -18.89 -37.70 7.11
CA THR A 547 -19.35 -39.08 6.92
C THR A 547 -19.03 -39.52 5.50
N VAL A 548 -18.15 -40.50 5.33
CA VAL A 548 -17.79 -41.09 4.03
C VAL A 548 -18.65 -42.34 3.83
N GLU A 549 -19.67 -42.24 2.98
CA GLU A 549 -20.67 -43.30 2.81
C GLU A 549 -20.17 -44.47 1.95
N ASN A 550 -19.31 -44.20 0.97
CA ASN A 550 -18.76 -45.21 0.05
C ASN A 550 -17.23 -45.12 0.03
N PHE A 551 -16.55 -46.14 0.55
CA PHE A 551 -15.10 -46.27 0.47
C PHE A 551 -14.70 -47.69 0.10
N GLU A 552 -13.55 -47.84 -0.55
CA GLU A 552 -12.94 -49.13 -0.85
C GLU A 552 -11.61 -49.25 -0.11
N LEU A 553 -11.36 -50.41 0.50
CA LEU A 553 -10.09 -50.74 1.13
C LEU A 553 -9.27 -51.57 0.16
N GLN A 554 -8.16 -51.03 -0.34
CA GLN A 554 -7.25 -51.75 -1.23
C GLN A 554 -5.92 -52.06 -0.54
N PRO A 555 -5.36 -53.28 -0.72
CA PRO A 555 -4.04 -53.62 -0.22
C PRO A 555 -2.97 -52.92 -1.09
N SER A 556 -2.23 -52.00 -0.48
CA SER A 556 -1.08 -51.37 -1.12
C SER A 556 0.13 -52.31 -1.08
N SER A 557 0.79 -52.50 -2.23
CA SER A 557 1.91 -53.44 -2.40
C SER A 557 3.29 -52.78 -2.30
N VAL A 558 3.36 -51.54 -1.82
CA VAL A 558 4.63 -50.83 -1.67
C VAL A 558 5.34 -51.35 -0.41
N ASP A 559 6.50 -52.00 -0.59
CA ASP A 559 7.45 -52.45 0.43
C ASP A 559 7.17 -53.72 1.26
N ASN A 560 6.44 -54.71 0.70
CA ASN A 560 6.37 -56.07 1.27
C ASN A 560 5.84 -56.13 2.72
N ARG A 561 5.11 -55.09 3.16
CA ARG A 561 4.33 -55.07 4.40
C ARG A 561 2.87 -54.80 4.02
N PRO A 562 1.88 -55.48 4.59
CA PRO A 562 0.47 -55.20 4.30
C PRO A 562 0.11 -53.82 4.85
N GLN A 563 0.08 -52.81 3.97
CA GLN A 563 -0.55 -51.51 4.23
C GLN A 563 -1.90 -51.52 3.53
N TRP A 564 -2.95 -51.13 4.25
CA TRP A 564 -4.27 -50.90 3.65
C TRP A 564 -4.38 -49.43 3.33
N GLU A 565 -4.69 -49.12 2.08
CA GLU A 565 -5.00 -47.76 1.62
C GLU A 565 -6.52 -47.63 1.51
N LEU A 566 -7.07 -46.59 2.14
CA LEU A 566 -8.47 -46.24 2.01
C LEU A 566 -8.60 -45.19 0.90
N ILE A 567 -9.26 -45.54 -0.20
CA ILE A 567 -9.51 -44.61 -1.30
C ILE A 567 -11.02 -44.32 -1.31
N ALA A 568 -11.38 -43.06 -1.15
CA ALA A 568 -12.75 -42.57 -1.28
C ALA A 568 -12.85 -41.65 -2.50
N ASP A 569 -13.61 -42.06 -3.50
CA ASP A 569 -13.91 -41.27 -4.70
C ASP A 569 -15.21 -40.47 -4.42
N VAL A 570 -15.08 -39.26 -3.88
CA VAL A 570 -16.24 -38.42 -3.57
C VAL A 570 -16.57 -37.60 -4.83
N ARG A 571 -17.59 -38.06 -5.58
CA ARG A 571 -18.03 -37.41 -6.83
C ARG A 571 -19.30 -36.57 -6.70
N GLU A 572 -19.76 -36.30 -5.48
CA GLU A 572 -20.95 -35.48 -5.26
C GLU A 572 -20.56 -34.04 -4.89
N SER A 573 -21.24 -33.08 -5.54
CA SER A 573 -21.06 -31.64 -5.34
C SER A 573 -21.70 -31.11 -4.04
N GLU A 574 -22.37 -31.96 -3.28
CA GLU A 574 -23.10 -31.62 -2.06
C GLU A 574 -23.02 -32.83 -1.09
N ILE A 575 -22.57 -32.60 0.16
CA ILE A 575 -22.55 -33.64 1.20
C ILE A 575 -23.63 -33.26 2.23
N ASP A 576 -24.65 -34.11 2.37
CA ASP A 576 -25.69 -33.95 3.39
C ASP A 576 -25.22 -34.58 4.72
N LEU A 577 -25.05 -33.76 5.76
CA LEU A 577 -24.67 -34.24 7.09
C LEU A 577 -25.91 -34.47 7.97
N PRO A 578 -26.14 -35.68 8.53
CA PRO A 578 -27.30 -35.94 9.36
C PRO A 578 -27.15 -35.28 10.73
N GLY A 579 -27.83 -34.15 10.94
CA GLY A 579 -27.91 -33.44 12.22
C GLY A 579 -27.90 -31.91 12.13
N ILE A 580 -27.72 -31.33 10.95
CA ILE A 580 -27.78 -29.88 10.73
C ILE A 580 -28.82 -29.64 9.64
N ASP A 581 -30.01 -29.19 10.05
CA ASP A 581 -31.18 -28.96 9.18
C ASP A 581 -31.03 -27.68 8.31
N ARG A 582 -29.86 -27.48 7.71
CA ARG A 582 -29.62 -26.50 6.66
C ARG A 582 -28.61 -27.10 5.68
N PRO A 583 -28.91 -27.13 4.37
CA PRO A 583 -27.85 -27.31 3.38
C PRO A 583 -26.78 -26.26 3.68
N PHE A 584 -25.50 -26.55 3.42
CA PHE A 584 -24.43 -25.55 3.46
C PHE A 584 -24.73 -24.49 2.39
N ASP A 585 -25.65 -23.59 2.69
CA ASP A 585 -26.06 -22.49 1.84
C ASP A 585 -24.96 -21.44 2.00
N PHE A 586 -23.84 -21.63 1.30
CA PHE A 586 -22.96 -20.52 0.95
C PHE A 586 -23.67 -19.57 -0.05
N LYS A 587 -24.93 -19.20 0.20
CA LYS A 587 -25.52 -18.02 -0.42
C LYS A 587 -25.09 -16.80 0.38
N THR A 588 -23.84 -16.42 0.18
CA THR A 588 -23.49 -15.01 0.32
C THR A 588 -23.18 -14.46 -1.04
N ASP A 589 -24.11 -13.64 -1.51
CA ASP A 589 -23.97 -12.88 -2.71
C ASP A 589 -22.84 -11.85 -2.53
N PHE A 590 -21.65 -12.10 -3.06
CA PHE A 590 -20.78 -10.99 -3.45
C PHE A 590 -21.45 -10.36 -4.68
N LYS A 591 -22.16 -9.25 -4.46
CA LYS A 591 -22.83 -8.49 -5.53
C LYS A 591 -21.91 -7.36 -5.98
N LEU A 592 -21.29 -7.53 -7.15
CA LEU A 592 -20.98 -6.38 -7.98
C LEU A 592 -22.27 -6.04 -8.72
N THR A 593 -23.01 -5.06 -8.20
CA THR A 593 -24.07 -4.37 -8.93
C THR A 593 -23.44 -3.12 -9.54
N ASP A 594 -23.82 -2.75 -10.76
CA ASP A 594 -23.38 -1.49 -11.39
C ASP A 594 -21.85 -1.45 -11.59
N LEU A 595 -21.34 -2.52 -12.23
CA LEU A 595 -19.93 -2.70 -12.55
C LEU A 595 -19.60 -1.79 -13.73
N ASP A 596 -19.32 -0.52 -13.44
CA ASP A 596 -18.84 0.48 -14.40
C ASP A 596 -17.32 0.45 -14.38
N LEU A 597 -16.69 -0.09 -15.43
CA LEU A 597 -15.26 0.14 -15.63
C LEU A 597 -15.10 1.56 -16.17
N VAL A 598 -14.66 2.49 -15.32
CA VAL A 598 -14.34 3.86 -15.72
C VAL A 598 -12.85 4.09 -15.56
N ILE A 599 -12.17 4.35 -16.68
CA ILE A 599 -10.76 4.75 -16.68
C ILE A 599 -10.72 6.28 -16.62
N GLU A 600 -10.49 6.84 -15.43
CA GLU A 600 -10.39 8.31 -15.28
C GLU A 600 -9.00 8.83 -15.69
N PHE A 601 -9.02 9.89 -16.52
CA PHE A 601 -7.95 10.73 -17.06
C PHE A 601 -6.49 10.30 -16.81
N VAL A 602 -5.82 9.87 -17.88
CA VAL A 602 -4.36 9.64 -17.92
C VAL A 602 -3.82 9.95 -19.32
N ASP A 603 -2.65 10.61 -19.39
CA ASP A 603 -1.91 10.86 -20.64
C ASP A 603 -1.45 9.57 -21.37
N ASP A 604 -1.59 8.40 -20.73
CA ASP A 604 -1.23 7.08 -21.25
C ASP A 604 -2.21 6.02 -20.69
N ALA A 605 -3.10 5.51 -21.55
CA ALA A 605 -4.15 4.55 -21.17
C ALA A 605 -3.59 3.20 -20.70
N LEU A 606 -2.38 2.80 -21.13
CA LEU A 606 -1.72 1.57 -20.68
C LEU A 606 -1.13 1.73 -19.28
N ARG A 607 -0.62 2.93 -18.94
CA ARG A 607 -0.27 3.27 -17.55
C ARG A 607 -1.49 3.40 -16.65
N ALA A 608 -2.62 3.90 -17.16
CA ALA A 608 -3.89 3.95 -16.43
C ALA A 608 -4.36 2.58 -15.95
N VAL A 609 -4.26 1.60 -16.85
CA VAL A 609 -4.58 0.19 -16.63
C VAL A 609 -3.61 -0.47 -15.62
N ALA A 610 -2.39 0.04 -15.49
CA ALA A 610 -1.36 -0.48 -14.59
C ALA A 610 -1.30 0.20 -13.20
N GLU A 611 -1.77 1.45 -13.05
CA GLU A 611 -1.58 2.32 -11.87
C GLU A 611 -2.88 2.65 -11.11
N ASP A 612 -3.54 1.66 -10.51
CA ASP A 612 -4.62 1.84 -9.51
C ASP A 612 -5.87 2.61 -9.99
N ARG A 613 -6.14 2.69 -11.31
CA ARG A 613 -7.26 3.50 -11.87
C ARG A 613 -8.38 2.71 -12.53
N VAL A 614 -8.32 1.38 -12.52
CA VAL A 614 -9.47 0.53 -12.86
C VAL A 614 -10.37 0.40 -11.63
N LEU A 615 -11.48 1.14 -11.58
CA LEU A 615 -12.43 1.07 -10.47
C LEU A 615 -13.54 0.05 -10.76
N LEU A 616 -13.64 -0.99 -9.95
CA LEU A 616 -14.78 -1.91 -9.92
C LEU A 616 -15.55 -1.66 -8.62
N THR A 617 -16.81 -1.24 -8.72
CA THR A 617 -17.61 -0.97 -7.51
C THR A 617 -18.52 -2.14 -7.16
N GLY A 618 -18.68 -2.40 -5.87
CA GLY A 618 -19.53 -3.46 -5.36
C GLY A 618 -19.91 -3.29 -3.91
N LYS A 619 -20.64 -4.26 -3.36
CA LYS A 619 -20.91 -4.34 -1.93
C LYS A 619 -20.36 -5.62 -1.33
N TRP A 620 -19.61 -5.49 -0.25
CA TRP A 620 -19.18 -6.61 0.58
C TRP A 620 -19.60 -6.36 2.02
N LEU A 621 -20.28 -7.34 2.62
CA LEU A 621 -20.78 -7.26 4.00
C LEU A 621 -21.62 -5.99 4.29
N GLY A 622 -22.35 -5.50 3.27
CA GLY A 622 -23.19 -4.30 3.37
C GLY A 622 -22.45 -2.96 3.21
N LYS A 623 -21.13 -2.96 3.02
CA LYS A 623 -20.32 -1.77 2.70
C LYS A 623 -20.07 -1.69 1.20
N SER A 624 -20.20 -0.49 0.63
CA SER A 624 -19.73 -0.25 -0.73
C SER A 624 -18.21 -0.28 -0.77
N LEU A 625 -17.65 -1.00 -1.73
CA LEU A 625 -16.24 -1.13 -2.01
C LEU A 625 -15.94 -0.61 -3.41
N GLY A 626 -14.84 0.10 -3.54
CA GLY A 626 -14.15 0.32 -4.81
C GLY A 626 -12.93 -0.58 -4.85
N PHE A 627 -12.85 -1.46 -5.85
CA PHE A 627 -11.70 -2.27 -6.15
C PHE A 627 -10.87 -1.58 -7.23
N TYR A 628 -9.59 -1.40 -6.97
CA TYR A 628 -8.63 -0.78 -7.85
C TYR A 628 -7.75 -1.85 -8.49
N GLY A 629 -7.66 -1.84 -9.81
CA GLY A 629 -6.78 -2.74 -10.57
C GLY A 629 -5.31 -2.34 -10.42
N VAL A 630 -4.48 -3.31 -10.05
CA VAL A 630 -3.03 -3.15 -9.82
C VAL A 630 -2.31 -4.22 -10.63
N SER A 631 -1.30 -3.80 -11.40
CA SER A 631 -0.41 -4.73 -12.10
C SER A 631 0.84 -5.00 -11.27
N ILE A 632 1.05 -6.24 -10.84
CA ILE A 632 2.24 -6.67 -10.11
C ILE A 632 3.00 -7.69 -10.96
N GLY A 633 4.06 -7.24 -11.65
CA GLY A 633 4.82 -8.07 -12.58
C GLY A 633 4.02 -8.39 -13.84
N ASN A 634 3.69 -9.67 -14.03
CA ASN A 634 2.85 -10.15 -15.13
C ASN A 634 1.41 -10.50 -14.68
N GLN A 635 1.02 -10.16 -13.45
CA GLN A 635 -0.30 -10.48 -12.90
C GLN A 635 -1.11 -9.21 -12.65
N PHE A 636 -2.35 -9.21 -13.12
CA PHE A 636 -3.35 -8.20 -12.79
C PHE A 636 -4.16 -8.65 -11.57
N LEU A 637 -4.30 -7.80 -10.56
CA LEU A 637 -5.08 -8.06 -9.36
C LEU A 637 -5.97 -6.88 -8.99
N LEU A 638 -7.05 -7.13 -8.27
CA LEU A 638 -7.95 -6.10 -7.77
C LEU A 638 -7.77 -5.93 -6.26
N ARG A 639 -7.61 -4.70 -5.80
CA ARG A 639 -7.43 -4.35 -4.39
C ARG A 639 -8.52 -3.43 -3.87
N SER A 640 -9.01 -3.70 -2.67
CA SER A 640 -9.90 -2.78 -1.95
C SER A 640 -9.55 -2.75 -0.47
N ALA A 641 -9.86 -1.65 0.21
CA ALA A 641 -9.69 -1.53 1.65
C ALA A 641 -11.00 -1.08 2.28
N THR A 642 -11.33 -1.64 3.45
CA THR A 642 -12.53 -1.24 4.18
C THR A 642 -12.35 -1.39 5.67
N LEU A 643 -13.04 -0.53 6.41
CA LEU A 643 -13.02 -0.52 7.87
C LEU A 643 -14.37 -1.00 8.41
N PHE A 644 -14.36 -2.08 9.18
CA PHE A 644 -15.51 -2.50 9.96
C PHE A 644 -15.33 -2.08 11.42
N GLN A 645 -16.37 -1.49 12.01
CA GLN A 645 -16.42 -1.14 13.42
C GLN A 645 -17.53 -1.95 14.06
N LEU A 646 -17.14 -3.00 14.80
CA LEU A 646 -18.08 -3.99 15.28
C LEU A 646 -18.09 -4.05 16.81
N PRO A 647 -19.28 -4.02 17.42
CA PRO A 647 -19.39 -4.07 18.87
C PRO A 647 -19.18 -5.51 19.36
N PHE A 648 -18.23 -5.69 20.27
CA PHE A 648 -17.90 -6.98 20.85
C PHE A 648 -17.78 -6.90 22.37
N ASN A 649 -17.93 -8.04 23.02
CA ASN A 649 -17.63 -8.21 24.41
C ASN A 649 -16.97 -9.58 24.56
N LEU A 650 -15.84 -9.61 25.24
CA LEU A 650 -15.07 -10.80 25.46
C LEU A 650 -14.54 -10.79 26.89
N THR A 651 -14.55 -11.96 27.50
CA THR A 651 -13.97 -12.18 28.81
C THR A 651 -12.91 -13.24 28.67
N LEU A 652 -11.67 -12.90 28.99
CA LEU A 652 -10.48 -13.70 28.77
C LEU A 652 -9.85 -14.06 30.11
N GLY A 653 -9.19 -15.20 30.21
CA GLY A 653 -8.30 -15.51 31.32
C GLY A 653 -8.43 -16.91 31.90
N PRO A 654 -7.54 -17.29 32.82
CA PRO A 654 -6.50 -16.46 33.45
C PRO A 654 -5.41 -15.97 32.48
N ILE A 655 -4.97 -14.72 32.63
CA ILE A 655 -3.89 -14.12 31.84
C ILE A 655 -2.57 -14.42 32.54
N HIS A 656 -1.61 -14.93 31.78
CA HIS A 656 -0.28 -15.23 32.24
C HIS A 656 0.75 -14.33 31.58
N GLU A 657 1.86 -14.13 32.26
CA GLU A 657 3.04 -13.54 31.66
C GLU A 657 3.55 -14.48 30.54
N PRO A 658 3.74 -13.99 29.30
CA PRO A 658 4.04 -14.84 28.14
C PRO A 658 5.23 -15.76 28.39
N GLY A 659 5.01 -17.07 28.19
CA GLY A 659 6.06 -18.09 28.38
C GLY A 659 6.30 -18.51 29.83
N THR A 660 5.48 -18.07 30.78
CA THR A 660 5.58 -18.45 32.20
C THR A 660 4.25 -18.98 32.75
N ALA A 661 4.29 -19.58 33.94
CA ALA A 661 3.09 -19.97 34.69
C ALA A 661 2.56 -18.85 35.61
N ILE A 662 3.14 -17.65 35.54
CA ILE A 662 2.82 -16.55 36.44
C ILE A 662 1.52 -15.90 35.97
N ARG A 663 0.51 -15.97 36.82
CA ARG A 663 -0.79 -15.37 36.57
C ARG A 663 -0.78 -13.89 36.93
N VAL A 664 -0.99 -13.02 35.94
CA VAL A 664 -1.06 -11.56 36.11
C VAL A 664 -2.50 -11.07 36.30
N ALA A 665 -3.48 -11.82 35.81
CA ALA A 665 -4.89 -11.54 36.05
C ALA A 665 -5.71 -12.84 36.08
N ASP A 666 -6.64 -12.95 37.04
CA ASP A 666 -7.59 -14.08 37.05
C ASP A 666 -8.51 -14.05 35.83
N GLN A 667 -8.87 -12.84 35.39
CA GLN A 667 -9.74 -12.59 34.27
C GLN A 667 -9.57 -11.14 33.80
N VAL A 668 -9.55 -10.95 32.47
CA VAL A 668 -9.69 -9.64 31.84
C VAL A 668 -11.03 -9.59 31.14
N LYS A 669 -11.82 -8.58 31.50
CA LYS A 669 -13.04 -8.26 30.77
C LYS A 669 -12.73 -7.10 29.84
N VAL A 670 -13.03 -7.28 28.55
CA VAL A 670 -12.97 -6.18 27.58
C VAL A 670 -13.97 -5.08 27.97
N CYS A 671 -15.10 -5.48 28.56
CA CYS A 671 -16.13 -4.60 29.10
C CYS A 671 -16.42 -4.92 30.57
N PRO A 672 -16.21 -3.98 31.52
CA PRO A 672 -16.45 -4.23 32.94
C PRO A 672 -17.95 -4.29 33.30
N THR A 673 -18.79 -3.56 32.58
CA THR A 673 -20.23 -3.45 32.86
C THR A 673 -21.04 -4.48 32.07
N PRO A 674 -21.98 -5.23 32.70
CA PRO A 674 -22.91 -6.10 31.98
C PRO A 674 -23.69 -5.32 30.91
N GLY A 675 -23.73 -5.84 29.67
CA GLY A 675 -24.39 -5.19 28.53
C GLY A 675 -23.53 -4.16 27.78
N CYS A 676 -22.34 -3.82 28.29
CA CYS A 676 -21.38 -2.98 27.55
C CYS A 676 -20.75 -3.76 26.38
N ARG A 677 -20.47 -3.05 25.29
CA ARG A 677 -19.76 -3.56 24.11
C ARG A 677 -18.68 -2.56 23.72
N GLN A 678 -17.43 -3.01 23.56
CA GLN A 678 -16.37 -2.23 22.97
C GLN A 678 -16.46 -2.30 21.44
N ILE A 679 -15.92 -1.30 20.76
CA ILE A 679 -15.82 -1.32 19.30
C ILE A 679 -14.46 -1.89 18.91
N MET A 680 -14.46 -2.98 18.17
CA MET A 680 -13.28 -3.46 17.46
C MET A 680 -13.29 -2.86 16.05
N SER A 681 -12.22 -2.14 15.73
CA SER A 681 -11.91 -1.66 14.39
C SER A 681 -11.17 -2.79 13.65
N LEU A 682 -11.70 -3.21 12.50
CA LEU A 682 -11.12 -4.21 11.61
C LEU A 682 -10.77 -3.53 10.30
N ASP A 683 -9.52 -3.12 10.15
CA ASP A 683 -8.98 -2.61 8.90
C ASP A 683 -8.68 -3.80 7.98
N THR A 684 -9.45 -3.91 6.90
CA THR A 684 -9.46 -5.10 6.04
C THR A 684 -9.02 -4.72 4.63
N LEU A 685 -7.83 -5.19 4.25
CA LEU A 685 -7.32 -5.14 2.90
C LEU A 685 -7.75 -6.39 2.14
N ILE A 686 -8.40 -6.22 1.01
CA ILE A 686 -8.98 -7.26 0.16
C ILE A 686 -8.21 -7.31 -1.15
N GLU A 687 -7.83 -8.52 -1.57
CA GLU A 687 -7.20 -8.81 -2.85
C GLU A 687 -8.02 -9.87 -3.59
N LEU A 688 -8.24 -9.67 -4.89
CA LEU A 688 -8.84 -10.64 -5.82
C LEU A 688 -7.92 -10.86 -7.02
N ASN A 689 -7.65 -12.11 -7.36
CA ASN A 689 -6.95 -12.52 -8.57
C ASN A 689 -7.36 -13.97 -8.94
N GLY A 690 -6.66 -14.59 -9.89
CA GLY A 690 -6.91 -15.97 -10.32
C GLY A 690 -6.75 -17.00 -9.19
N ALA A 691 -6.01 -16.66 -8.13
CA ALA A 691 -5.90 -17.48 -6.92
C ALA A 691 -7.08 -17.31 -5.94
N GLY A 692 -8.06 -16.45 -6.26
CA GLY A 692 -9.28 -16.25 -5.50
C GLY A 692 -9.26 -15.04 -4.58
N PHE A 693 -9.95 -15.16 -3.45
CA PHE A 693 -10.13 -14.09 -2.47
C PHE A 693 -9.07 -14.17 -1.38
N LYS A 694 -8.51 -13.03 -1.01
CA LYS A 694 -7.64 -12.88 0.16
C LYS A 694 -8.02 -11.60 0.90
N ALA A 695 -8.23 -11.69 2.21
CA ALA A 695 -8.39 -10.53 3.08
C ALA A 695 -7.37 -10.58 4.21
N VAL A 696 -6.58 -9.52 4.33
CA VAL A 696 -5.65 -9.28 5.43
C VAL A 696 -6.32 -8.31 6.39
N VAL A 697 -6.45 -8.70 7.65
CA VAL A 697 -7.23 -7.96 8.65
C VAL A 697 -6.33 -7.54 9.80
N ASN A 698 -6.18 -6.23 9.95
CA ASN A 698 -5.55 -5.59 11.10
C ASN A 698 -6.64 -5.13 12.05
N SER A 699 -6.54 -5.52 13.33
CA SER A 699 -7.62 -5.31 14.28
C SER A 699 -7.15 -4.59 15.54
N GLU A 700 -7.88 -3.56 15.94
CA GLU A 700 -7.58 -2.80 17.16
C GLU A 700 -8.85 -2.45 17.94
N PHE A 701 -8.72 -2.25 19.24
CA PHE A 701 -9.83 -1.78 20.08
C PHE A 701 -9.33 -0.99 21.29
N PRO A 702 -10.10 0.00 21.77
CA PRO A 702 -9.82 0.65 23.03
C PRO A 702 -10.20 -0.28 24.19
N TRP A 703 -9.32 -0.38 25.18
CA TRP A 703 -9.54 -1.09 26.42
C TRP A 703 -9.25 -0.20 27.61
N GLN A 704 -10.11 -0.27 28.63
CA GLN A 704 -9.94 0.46 29.87
C GLN A 704 -9.58 -0.53 30.99
N ASP A 705 -8.51 -0.27 31.71
CA ASP A 705 -8.13 -1.07 32.87
C ASP A 705 -9.06 -0.82 34.08
N ASN A 706 -8.87 -1.60 35.15
CA ASN A 706 -9.64 -1.47 36.39
C ASN A 706 -9.39 -0.14 37.13
N PHE A 707 -8.38 0.63 36.72
CA PHE A 707 -7.97 1.91 37.32
C PHE A 707 -8.44 3.11 36.49
N GLY A 708 -9.08 2.87 35.35
CA GLY A 708 -9.68 3.89 34.50
C GLY A 708 -8.79 4.37 33.35
N HIS A 709 -7.59 3.81 33.15
CA HIS A 709 -6.73 4.18 32.02
C HIS A 709 -7.18 3.51 30.73
N VAL A 710 -7.31 4.29 29.66
CA VAL A 710 -7.69 3.80 28.33
C VAL A 710 -6.45 3.60 27.47
N ARG A 711 -6.31 2.43 26.84
CA ARG A 711 -5.23 2.09 25.90
C ARG A 711 -5.84 1.45 24.65
N THR A 712 -5.27 1.74 23.48
CA THR A 712 -5.62 1.00 22.25
C THR A 712 -4.78 -0.26 22.17
N LEU A 713 -5.43 -1.41 22.13
CA LEU A 713 -4.79 -2.72 22.02
C LEU A 713 -4.88 -3.22 20.59
N GLN A 714 -3.76 -3.74 20.09
CA GLN A 714 -3.66 -4.38 18.79
C GLN A 714 -3.86 -5.88 18.94
N VAL A 715 -4.69 -6.46 18.08
CA VAL A 715 -4.82 -7.90 17.93
C VAL A 715 -3.85 -8.33 16.83
N PRO A 716 -3.16 -9.48 16.96
CA PRO A 716 -2.31 -10.01 15.89
C PRO A 716 -3.04 -10.10 14.55
N GLU A 717 -2.38 -9.65 13.49
CA GLU A 717 -2.90 -9.70 12.11
C GLU A 717 -3.24 -11.14 11.72
N PHE A 718 -4.32 -11.30 10.97
CA PHE A 718 -4.67 -12.57 10.35
C PHE A 718 -5.07 -12.39 8.89
N THR A 719 -4.86 -13.44 8.10
CA THR A 719 -5.29 -13.50 6.70
C THR A 719 -6.37 -14.56 6.55
N THR A 720 -7.47 -14.22 5.89
CA THR A 720 -8.50 -15.17 5.47
C THR A 720 -8.54 -15.29 3.96
N PHE A 721 -8.59 -16.52 3.47
CA PHE A 721 -8.82 -16.86 2.07
C PHE A 721 -10.27 -17.29 1.82
N ILE A 722 -11.04 -17.47 2.89
CA ILE A 722 -12.47 -17.78 2.84
C ILE A 722 -13.23 -16.46 2.92
N LEU A 723 -14.18 -16.27 2.00
CA LEU A 723 -15.10 -15.13 2.01
C LEU A 723 -15.94 -15.15 3.31
N PRO A 724 -15.74 -14.19 4.22
CA PRO A 724 -16.60 -14.02 5.38
C PRO A 724 -18.01 -13.68 4.92
N THR A 725 -18.99 -14.32 5.54
CA THR A 725 -20.40 -14.21 5.16
C THR A 725 -21.13 -13.08 5.89
N THR A 726 -20.57 -12.62 7.01
CA THR A 726 -21.08 -11.49 7.81
C THR A 726 -19.92 -10.71 8.42
N PRO A 727 -20.08 -9.42 8.77
CA PRO A 727 -19.09 -8.71 9.58
C PRO A 727 -18.77 -9.45 10.88
N ASN A 728 -19.77 -10.12 11.48
CA ASN A 728 -19.59 -10.89 12.70
C ASN A 728 -18.66 -12.10 12.53
N ALA A 729 -18.50 -12.64 11.32
CA ALA A 729 -17.53 -13.70 11.05
C ALA A 729 -16.09 -13.18 11.11
N LEU A 730 -15.82 -11.99 10.58
CA LEU A 730 -14.53 -11.30 10.73
C LEU A 730 -14.25 -10.98 12.20
N LEU A 731 -15.28 -10.50 12.93
CA LEU A 731 -15.16 -10.27 14.36
C LEU A 731 -14.87 -11.56 15.13
N ALA A 732 -15.53 -12.67 14.79
CA ALA A 732 -15.31 -13.96 15.44
C ALA A 732 -13.84 -14.41 15.30
N GLU A 733 -13.27 -14.30 14.10
CA GLU A 733 -11.85 -14.62 13.89
C GLU A 733 -10.94 -13.66 14.65
N ALA A 734 -11.19 -12.35 14.60
CA ALA A 734 -10.42 -11.38 15.38
C ALA A 734 -10.49 -11.66 16.90
N THR A 735 -11.65 -12.03 17.43
CA THR A 735 -11.81 -12.43 18.84
C THR A 735 -11.15 -13.77 19.16
N SER A 736 -11.06 -14.69 18.19
CA SER A 736 -10.32 -15.95 18.31
C SER A 736 -8.81 -15.68 18.39
N GLN A 737 -8.28 -14.80 17.54
CA GLN A 737 -6.89 -14.35 17.61
C GLN A 737 -6.60 -13.65 18.95
N LEU A 738 -7.48 -12.74 19.38
CA LEU A 738 -7.37 -12.10 20.69
C LEU A 738 -7.40 -13.10 21.85
N SER A 739 -8.19 -14.17 21.75
CA SER A 739 -8.24 -15.23 22.76
C SER A 739 -6.97 -16.08 22.77
N ARG A 740 -6.45 -16.43 21.58
CA ARG A 740 -5.23 -17.22 21.41
C ARG A 740 -3.99 -16.48 21.90
N TYR A 741 -3.95 -15.17 21.71
CA TYR A 741 -2.83 -14.30 22.07
C TYR A 741 -3.16 -13.41 23.27
N ALA A 742 -4.12 -13.80 24.11
CA ALA A 742 -4.58 -13.01 25.24
C ALA A 742 -3.43 -12.65 26.20
N ASP A 743 -2.52 -13.59 26.47
CA ASP A 743 -1.34 -13.37 27.30
C ASP A 743 -0.42 -12.29 26.72
N GLN A 744 -0.18 -12.31 25.41
CA GLN A 744 0.69 -11.34 24.73
C GLN A 744 0.06 -9.94 24.68
N VAL A 745 -1.25 -9.87 24.47
CA VAL A 745 -1.99 -8.60 24.34
C VAL A 745 -2.21 -7.95 25.71
N PHE A 746 -2.57 -8.74 26.74
CA PHE A 746 -2.99 -8.20 28.04
C PHE A 746 -1.92 -8.21 29.12
N ALA A 747 -1.00 -9.18 29.17
CA ALA A 747 0.00 -9.20 30.24
C ALA A 747 0.87 -7.93 30.34
N PRO A 748 1.26 -7.25 29.25
CA PRO A 748 2.00 -5.99 29.33
C PRO A 748 1.20 -4.80 29.90
N VAL A 749 -0.13 -4.88 29.95
CA VAL A 749 -1.00 -3.73 30.23
C VAL A 749 -1.88 -3.91 31.46
N VAL A 750 -2.06 -5.14 31.96
CA VAL A 750 -2.85 -5.39 33.16
C VAL A 750 -2.03 -5.13 34.42
N GLN A 751 -2.47 -4.17 35.24
CA GLN A 751 -1.88 -3.86 36.55
C GLN A 751 -2.47 -4.76 37.66
N SER A 752 -1.62 -5.25 38.57
CA SER A 752 -2.02 -6.13 39.67
C SER A 752 -2.63 -5.33 40.85
N LYS A 753 -3.22 -6.03 41.84
CA LYS A 753 -3.98 -5.39 42.94
C LYS A 753 -3.15 -4.48 43.86
N GLU A 754 -1.82 -4.67 43.95
CA GLU A 754 -0.83 -3.76 44.58
C GLU A 754 0.56 -4.11 44.05
N ASP A 755 1.26 -3.20 43.39
CA ASP A 755 2.59 -3.42 42.80
C ASP A 755 3.62 -2.43 43.40
N PHE A 756 4.90 -2.63 43.10
CA PHE A 756 5.93 -1.64 43.40
C PHE A 756 5.99 -0.59 42.29
N TYR A 757 6.03 0.69 42.68
CA TYR A 757 6.14 1.82 41.76
C TYR A 757 7.37 2.66 42.10
N VAL A 758 8.02 3.21 41.07
CA VAL A 758 9.08 4.19 41.26
C VAL A 758 8.50 5.60 41.18
N ILE A 759 8.48 6.31 42.30
CA ILE A 759 8.04 7.71 42.37
C ILE A 759 9.23 8.64 42.63
N ASN A 760 9.09 9.92 42.29
CA ASN A 760 10.09 10.93 42.63
C ASN A 760 9.61 11.75 43.84
N VAL A 761 10.40 11.74 44.92
CA VAL A 761 10.15 12.50 46.15
C VAL A 761 11.39 13.34 46.42
N SER A 762 11.26 14.68 46.45
CA SER A 762 12.37 15.60 46.75
C SER A 762 13.65 15.34 45.93
N SER A 763 13.48 15.07 44.61
CA SER A 763 14.56 14.75 43.66
C SER A 763 15.27 13.40 43.87
N GLN A 764 14.70 12.49 44.67
CA GLN A 764 15.15 11.11 44.81
C GLN A 764 14.09 10.14 44.28
N SER A 765 14.53 9.09 43.59
CA SER A 765 13.65 8.01 43.15
C SER A 765 13.44 7.02 44.29
N VAL A 766 12.19 6.85 44.67
CA VAL A 766 11.73 6.06 45.82
C VAL A 766 10.87 4.92 45.30
N LEU A 767 11.18 3.72 45.74
CA LEU A 767 10.36 2.54 45.49
C LEU A 767 9.25 2.50 46.54
N VAL A 768 8.00 2.51 46.09
CA VAL A 768 6.83 2.43 46.97
C VAL A 768 6.00 1.20 46.64
N TYR A 769 5.55 0.47 47.66
CA TYR A 769 4.61 -0.63 47.51
C TYR A 769 3.19 -0.13 47.76
N GLY A 770 2.24 -0.43 46.87
CA GLY A 770 0.84 -0.10 47.10
C GLY A 770 -0.05 -0.20 45.85
N PRO A 771 -1.32 0.22 45.95
CA PRO A 771 -2.26 0.15 44.83
C PRO A 771 -2.00 1.20 43.75
N GLN A 772 -1.19 2.22 44.02
CA GLN A 772 -0.92 3.36 43.12
C GLN A 772 0.49 3.91 43.33
N ALA A 773 1.01 4.60 42.30
CA ALA A 773 2.29 5.31 42.33
C ALA A 773 2.24 6.58 43.20
N SER A 774 2.05 6.43 44.52
CA SER A 774 1.99 7.55 45.47
C SER A 774 2.65 7.18 46.80
N PHE A 775 3.12 8.19 47.53
CA PHE A 775 3.75 7.98 48.83
C PHE A 775 2.71 7.49 49.85
N PRO A 776 2.93 6.34 50.53
CA PRO A 776 1.93 5.76 51.41
C PRO A 776 1.73 6.58 52.69
N ILE A 777 0.49 6.78 53.11
CA ILE A 777 0.13 7.45 54.37
C ILE A 777 0.30 6.48 55.55
N THR A 778 -0.30 5.29 55.44
CA THR A 778 -0.20 4.19 56.40
C THR A 778 -0.08 2.87 55.65
N GLN A 779 0.77 1.96 56.11
CA GLN A 779 0.80 0.58 55.64
C GLN A 779 0.59 -0.38 56.80
N THR A 780 -0.14 -1.46 56.55
CA THR A 780 -0.40 -2.50 57.56
C THR A 780 -0.11 -3.86 56.95
N THR A 781 0.45 -4.75 57.75
CA THR A 781 0.71 -6.13 57.36
C THR A 781 0.61 -7.07 58.56
N VAL A 782 0.20 -8.30 58.28
CA VAL A 782 0.04 -9.35 59.28
C VAL A 782 1.20 -10.34 59.16
N LEU A 783 1.78 -10.71 60.28
CA LEU A 783 2.88 -11.67 60.39
C LEU A 783 2.57 -12.77 61.42
N PRO A 784 3.31 -13.91 61.39
CA PRO A 784 3.27 -14.92 62.44
C PRO A 784 3.60 -14.32 63.82
N LYS A 785 3.35 -15.08 64.88
CA LYS A 785 3.80 -14.70 66.22
C LYS A 785 5.33 -14.68 66.28
N VAL A 786 5.90 -13.53 66.59
CA VAL A 786 7.35 -13.30 66.69
C VAL A 786 7.78 -12.79 68.06
N LEU A 787 6.87 -12.30 68.90
CA LEU A 787 7.17 -11.77 70.24
C LEU A 787 6.99 -12.84 71.32
N ARG A 788 7.66 -12.66 72.48
CA ARG A 788 7.66 -13.63 73.60
C ARG A 788 6.32 -13.70 74.36
N GLY A 789 5.38 -12.80 74.08
CA GLY A 789 4.06 -12.77 74.71
C GLY A 789 3.05 -11.91 73.94
N VAL A 790 1.87 -11.69 74.53
CA VAL A 790 0.87 -10.74 74.01
C VAL A 790 1.33 -9.34 74.44
N GLU A 791 1.98 -8.62 73.54
CA GLU A 791 2.58 -7.32 73.82
C GLU A 791 2.56 -6.39 72.60
N THR A 792 2.90 -5.12 72.81
CA THR A 792 3.05 -4.13 71.74
C THR A 792 4.41 -3.47 71.83
N VAL A 793 5.10 -3.37 70.70
CA VAL A 793 6.38 -2.67 70.54
C VAL A 793 6.15 -1.47 69.63
N THR A 794 6.53 -0.27 70.07
CA THR A 794 6.29 0.97 69.32
C THR A 794 7.55 1.83 69.32
N SER A 795 7.94 2.32 68.15
CA SER A 795 9.06 3.25 68.00
C SER A 795 8.79 4.60 68.68
N THR A 796 9.84 5.39 68.91
CA THR A 796 9.75 6.63 69.70
C THR A 796 8.93 7.72 69.02
N GLN A 797 8.96 7.79 67.69
CA GLN A 797 8.13 8.72 66.90
C GLN A 797 6.79 8.10 66.45
N ASN A 798 6.46 6.89 66.91
CA ASN A 798 5.27 6.12 66.53
C ASN A 798 5.14 5.82 65.02
N LEU A 799 6.25 5.83 64.26
CA LEU A 799 6.21 5.45 62.84
C LEU A 799 6.06 3.95 62.66
N PHE A 800 6.57 3.14 63.59
CA PHE A 800 6.54 1.68 63.54
C PHE A 800 5.90 1.12 64.80
N LYS A 801 4.87 0.29 64.61
CA LYS A 801 4.16 -0.36 65.71
C LYS A 801 3.90 -1.81 65.39
N LEU A 802 4.35 -2.72 66.24
CA LEU A 802 4.07 -4.15 66.17
C LEU A 802 3.20 -4.55 67.36
N THR A 803 1.98 -5.00 67.09
CA THR A 803 1.02 -5.47 68.11
C THR A 803 0.81 -6.97 67.93
N GLN A 804 1.21 -7.77 68.93
CA GLN A 804 0.99 -9.22 68.91
C GLN A 804 -0.20 -9.61 69.78
N SER A 805 -1.14 -10.34 69.18
CA SER A 805 -2.30 -10.97 69.82
C SER A 805 -2.07 -12.48 70.06
N GLU A 806 -3.07 -13.16 70.63
CA GLU A 806 -3.07 -14.62 70.78
C GLU A 806 -3.13 -15.39 69.45
N GLN A 807 -3.39 -14.75 68.31
CA GLN A 807 -3.52 -15.43 67.02
C GLN A 807 -2.49 -14.96 65.99
N GLN A 808 -2.13 -13.68 66.00
CA GLN A 808 -1.29 -13.06 64.96
C GLN A 808 -0.55 -11.83 65.49
N ALA A 809 0.46 -11.37 64.76
CA ALA A 809 1.07 -10.07 65.00
C ALA A 809 0.79 -9.12 63.82
N GLU A 810 0.47 -7.86 64.13
CA GLU A 810 0.15 -6.82 63.17
C GLU A 810 1.22 -5.73 63.23
N LEU A 811 1.86 -5.46 62.09
CA LEU A 811 2.84 -4.40 61.92
C LEU A 811 2.20 -3.25 61.15
N VAL A 812 2.21 -2.06 61.77
CA VAL A 812 1.65 -0.82 61.23
C VAL A 812 2.76 0.21 61.06
N LEU A 813 2.84 0.78 59.86
CA LEU A 813 3.75 1.85 59.46
C LEU A 813 2.93 3.13 59.24
N SER A 814 3.22 4.20 59.99
CA SER A 814 2.52 5.49 59.88
C SER A 814 3.47 6.55 59.31
N LEU A 815 3.41 6.80 58.01
CA LEU A 815 4.48 7.49 57.26
C LEU A 815 4.10 8.88 56.72
N ALA A 816 2.85 9.30 56.92
CA ALA A 816 2.31 10.55 56.41
C ALA A 816 3.21 11.78 56.69
N GLY A 817 3.71 12.43 55.63
CA GLY A 817 4.47 13.68 55.70
C GLY A 817 5.85 13.58 56.37
N ARG A 818 6.40 12.36 56.55
CA ARG A 818 7.70 12.15 57.20
C ARG A 818 8.85 12.21 56.20
N SER A 819 9.98 12.78 56.63
CA SER A 819 11.21 12.79 55.82
C SER A 819 11.93 11.44 55.88
N ALA A 820 12.79 11.16 54.89
CA ALA A 820 13.64 9.97 54.91
C ALA A 820 14.53 9.89 56.18
N GLY A 821 14.94 11.04 56.73
CA GLY A 821 15.72 11.11 57.96
C GLY A 821 14.92 10.73 59.22
N ASP A 822 13.64 11.14 59.29
CA ASP A 822 12.74 10.75 60.37
C ASP A 822 12.50 9.23 60.37
N ILE A 823 12.26 8.68 59.17
CA ILE A 823 12.05 7.25 58.96
C ILE A 823 13.29 6.45 59.39
N ALA A 824 14.49 6.83 58.95
CA ALA A 824 15.73 6.13 59.29
C ALA A 824 16.04 6.14 60.81
N THR A 825 15.81 7.30 61.45
CA THR A 825 16.03 7.47 62.89
C THR A 825 15.08 6.58 63.70
N ASP A 826 13.78 6.62 63.37
CA ASP A 826 12.78 5.86 64.10
C ASP A 826 12.81 4.35 63.78
N TYR A 827 13.28 3.98 62.58
CA TYR A 827 13.54 2.60 62.18
C TYR A 827 14.62 1.96 63.06
N SER A 828 15.75 2.65 63.22
CA SER A 828 16.85 2.18 64.07
C SER A 828 16.40 2.05 65.54
N ASN A 829 15.60 3.01 66.01
CA ASN A 829 14.99 2.94 67.34
C ASN A 829 14.06 1.73 67.48
N PHE A 830 13.20 1.48 66.49
CA PHE A 830 12.28 0.36 66.48
C PHE A 830 13.01 -0.99 66.56
N LEU A 831 14.04 -1.19 65.73
CA LEU A 831 14.85 -2.40 65.76
C LEU A 831 15.54 -2.61 67.12
N GLY A 832 16.07 -1.54 67.72
CA GLY A 832 16.68 -1.62 69.05
C GLY A 832 15.67 -2.00 70.15
N GLN A 833 14.44 -1.48 70.06
CA GLN A 833 13.35 -1.87 70.94
C GLN A 833 12.88 -3.32 70.73
N LEU A 834 12.94 -3.80 69.48
CA LEU A 834 12.52 -5.14 69.10
C LEU A 834 13.52 -6.21 69.57
N SER A 835 14.82 -5.91 69.53
CA SER A 835 15.95 -6.81 69.75
C SER A 835 15.79 -7.82 70.91
N ASN A 836 15.25 -7.39 72.07
CA ASN A 836 15.16 -8.24 73.27
C ASN A 836 13.74 -8.80 73.52
N ARG A 837 12.77 -8.46 72.68
CA ARG A 837 11.35 -8.83 72.83
C ARG A 837 10.91 -9.96 71.88
N VAL A 838 11.68 -10.18 70.82
CA VAL A 838 11.44 -11.26 69.86
C VAL A 838 11.75 -12.62 70.50
N ALA A 839 10.87 -13.59 70.25
CA ALA A 839 10.96 -14.97 70.74
C ALA A 839 12.14 -15.74 70.12
N GLN A 840 12.37 -15.55 68.81
CA GLN A 840 13.42 -16.22 68.05
C GLN A 840 14.13 -15.23 67.12
N PRO A 841 15.46 -15.31 66.93
CA PRO A 841 16.22 -14.49 65.98
C PRO A 841 15.64 -14.45 64.56
N SER A 842 15.16 -15.58 64.05
CA SER A 842 14.48 -15.63 62.75
C SER A 842 13.23 -14.75 62.69
N GLY A 843 12.53 -14.57 63.81
CA GLY A 843 11.41 -13.64 63.95
C GLY A 843 11.81 -12.16 63.88
N PHE A 844 13.05 -11.83 64.26
CA PHE A 844 13.58 -10.47 64.14
C PHE A 844 13.85 -10.14 62.65
N GLU A 845 14.50 -11.07 61.95
CA GLU A 845 14.73 -10.95 60.51
C GLU A 845 13.42 -10.92 59.72
N LEU A 846 12.40 -11.68 60.13
CA LEU A 846 11.08 -11.64 59.51
C LEU A 846 10.44 -10.25 59.62
N VAL A 847 10.51 -9.61 60.80
CA VAL A 847 10.00 -8.24 60.98
C VAL A 847 10.81 -7.23 60.15
N LYS A 848 12.14 -7.37 60.11
CA LYS A 848 13.02 -6.52 59.32
C LYS A 848 12.77 -6.64 57.81
N GLN A 849 12.60 -7.87 57.32
CA GLN A 849 12.20 -8.16 55.95
C GLN A 849 10.84 -7.52 55.64
N ARG A 850 9.87 -7.67 56.54
CA ARG A 850 8.54 -7.06 56.38
C ARG A 850 8.58 -5.54 56.31
N LEU A 851 9.43 -4.90 57.10
CA LEU A 851 9.66 -3.46 57.04
C LEU A 851 10.28 -3.06 55.69
N GLY A 852 11.27 -3.81 55.20
CA GLY A 852 11.89 -3.59 53.90
C GLY A 852 10.92 -3.70 52.71
N GLU A 853 9.94 -4.59 52.79
CA GLU A 853 8.89 -4.75 51.78
C GLU A 853 7.89 -3.57 51.74
N ARG A 854 7.70 -2.87 52.87
CA ARG A 854 6.64 -1.87 53.08
C ARG A 854 7.13 -0.43 53.16
N LEU A 855 8.41 -0.23 53.40
CA LEU A 855 8.97 1.10 53.49
C LEU A 855 9.06 1.75 52.09
N PRO A 856 8.72 3.04 51.97
CA PRO A 856 9.03 3.82 50.78
C PRO A 856 10.53 4.12 50.78
N ILE A 857 11.32 3.26 50.14
CA ILE A 857 12.78 3.30 50.23
C ILE A 857 13.37 3.99 48.98
N ALA A 858 14.25 4.96 49.18
CA ALA A 858 15.06 5.49 48.09
C ALA A 858 15.88 4.36 47.46
N ILE A 859 15.97 4.31 46.13
CA ILE A 859 16.62 3.21 45.40
C ILE A 859 18.05 2.94 45.92
N ASN A 860 18.80 4.00 46.23
CA ASN A 860 20.17 3.92 46.76
C ASN A 860 20.26 3.49 48.25
N GLN A 861 19.13 3.38 48.96
CA GLN A 861 19.05 3.01 50.38
C GLN A 861 18.37 1.65 50.60
N ALA A 862 17.89 0.97 49.56
CA ALA A 862 17.16 -0.29 49.69
C ALA A 862 17.93 -1.37 50.49
N LEU A 863 19.22 -1.49 50.22
CA LEU A 863 20.09 -2.44 50.91
C LEU A 863 20.34 -2.07 52.38
N GLN A 864 20.24 -0.78 52.74
CA GLN A 864 20.40 -0.33 54.12
C GLN A 864 19.28 -0.86 55.01
N TYR A 865 18.03 -0.77 54.56
CA TYR A 865 16.88 -1.21 55.36
C TYR A 865 16.81 -2.73 55.47
N VAL A 866 17.10 -3.46 54.40
CA VAL A 866 17.02 -4.93 54.38
C VAL A 866 18.27 -5.57 55.01
N TYR A 867 19.46 -5.13 54.61
CA TYR A 867 20.73 -5.76 54.97
C TYR A 867 21.63 -4.90 55.86
N GLY A 868 21.18 -3.75 56.38
CA GLY A 868 22.07 -2.87 57.14
C GLY A 868 23.26 -2.37 56.31
N TYR A 869 23.16 -2.40 54.98
CA TYR A 869 24.27 -2.08 54.09
C TYR A 869 24.52 -0.58 53.95
N ASP A 870 25.77 -0.17 54.11
CA ASP A 870 26.20 1.23 53.94
C ASP A 870 27.42 1.39 53.02
N GLY A 871 27.82 0.33 52.33
CA GLY A 871 29.03 0.28 51.50
C GLY A 871 30.23 -0.38 52.17
N GLN A 872 30.27 -0.45 53.50
CA GLN A 872 31.38 -1.06 54.25
C GLN A 872 30.91 -2.17 55.19
N MET A 873 29.63 -2.19 55.58
CA MET A 873 29.06 -3.28 56.37
C MET A 873 27.82 -3.88 55.72
N VAL A 874 27.47 -5.08 56.17
CA VAL A 874 26.26 -5.80 55.75
C VAL A 874 25.91 -6.86 56.80
N ASP A 875 24.65 -6.85 57.24
CA ASP A 875 24.05 -7.89 58.06
C ASP A 875 23.89 -9.17 57.26
N LEU A 876 24.33 -10.26 57.87
CA LEU A 876 24.25 -11.58 57.29
C LEU A 876 22.98 -12.27 57.75
N ILE A 877 22.18 -12.75 56.80
CA ILE A 877 20.91 -13.41 57.06
C ILE A 877 20.86 -14.80 56.43
N GLY A 878 19.90 -15.61 56.86
CA GLY A 878 19.65 -16.92 56.27
C GLY A 878 19.32 -16.85 54.77
N GLY A 879 19.87 -17.77 53.98
CA GLY A 879 19.71 -17.85 52.53
C GLY A 879 20.74 -17.05 51.72
N MET A 880 21.58 -16.24 52.37
CA MET A 880 22.79 -15.69 51.75
C MET A 880 23.88 -16.76 51.58
N ARG A 881 24.86 -16.47 50.72
CA ARG A 881 26.08 -17.24 50.56
C ARG A 881 27.29 -16.34 50.73
N LEU A 882 28.24 -16.70 51.58
CA LEU A 882 29.53 -16.00 51.67
C LEU A 882 30.51 -16.63 50.70
N ARG A 883 30.96 -15.86 49.70
CA ARG A 883 32.11 -16.21 48.87
C ARG A 883 33.37 -15.67 49.51
N VAL A 884 34.30 -16.55 49.86
CA VAL A 884 35.59 -16.19 50.46
C VAL A 884 36.71 -16.56 49.50
N GLU A 885 37.44 -15.56 49.03
CA GLU A 885 38.60 -15.74 48.18
C GLU A 885 39.87 -15.62 49.00
N TYR A 886 40.66 -16.69 49.03
CA TYR A 886 41.92 -16.72 49.74
C TYR A 886 43.07 -16.33 48.82
N GLN A 887 44.02 -15.60 49.36
CA GLN A 887 45.28 -15.32 48.69
C GLN A 887 46.45 -15.88 49.50
N ASN A 888 47.35 -16.56 48.80
CA ASN A 888 48.61 -17.05 49.36
C ASN A 888 49.75 -16.15 48.90
N TYR A 889 50.70 -15.88 49.79
CA TYR A 889 51.91 -15.18 49.40
C TYR A 889 52.82 -16.13 48.64
N GLN A 890 53.05 -15.86 47.35
CA GLN A 890 54.01 -16.57 46.54
C GLN A 890 55.39 -15.92 46.72
N PHE A 891 56.29 -16.67 47.36
CA PHE A 891 57.70 -16.32 47.40
C PHE A 891 58.40 -16.90 46.17
N VAL A 892 58.96 -16.03 45.35
CA VAL A 892 59.86 -16.33 44.25
C VAL A 892 61.30 -16.18 44.74
N HIS A 893 62.12 -17.18 44.44
CA HIS A 893 63.52 -17.17 44.85
C HIS A 893 64.26 -15.99 44.18
N PRO A 894 65.13 -15.24 44.89
CA PRO A 894 65.79 -14.02 44.39
C PRO A 894 66.73 -14.18 43.18
N VAL A 895 66.86 -15.39 42.63
CA VAL A 895 67.63 -15.67 41.41
C VAL A 895 66.82 -15.40 40.15
N ASP A 896 65.49 -15.51 40.23
CA ASP A 896 64.60 -15.14 39.13
C ASP A 896 64.25 -13.65 39.24
N ARG A 897 64.95 -12.82 38.46
CA ARG A 897 64.75 -11.36 38.44
C ARG A 897 63.56 -10.92 37.57
N THR A 898 62.83 -11.86 36.96
CA THR A 898 61.70 -11.56 36.06
C THR A 898 60.33 -11.78 36.73
N ALA A 899 60.30 -12.44 37.88
CA ALA A 899 59.08 -12.75 38.61
C ALA A 899 59.02 -11.97 39.94
N GLU A 900 57.89 -11.32 40.17
CA GLU A 900 57.64 -10.49 41.36
C GLU A 900 57.12 -11.34 42.52
N ASN A 901 57.56 -11.02 43.74
CA ASN A 901 56.95 -11.57 44.96
C ASN A 901 55.60 -10.91 45.20
N GLY A 902 54.57 -11.70 45.49
CA GLY A 902 53.23 -11.15 45.64
C GLY A 902 52.20 -12.13 46.17
N PHE A 903 51.01 -11.61 46.45
CA PHE A 903 49.86 -12.44 46.79
C PHE A 903 49.19 -12.93 45.50
N ILE A 904 48.98 -14.24 45.41
CA ILE A 904 48.23 -14.88 44.33
C ILE A 904 46.95 -15.51 44.89
N SER A 905 45.91 -15.60 44.07
CA SER A 905 44.69 -16.33 44.45
C SER A 905 45.01 -17.81 44.68
N SER A 906 44.53 -18.36 45.80
CA SER A 906 44.77 -19.76 46.20
C SER A 906 43.52 -20.62 46.21
N GLY A 907 42.33 -20.01 46.13
CA GLY A 907 41.06 -20.71 46.02
C GLY A 907 39.87 -19.89 46.51
N THR A 908 38.68 -20.37 46.20
CA THR A 908 37.40 -19.76 46.59
C THR A 908 36.59 -20.77 47.39
N ALA A 909 36.09 -20.37 48.56
CA ALA A 909 35.17 -21.14 49.38
C ALA A 909 33.79 -20.48 49.41
N TYR A 910 32.74 -21.30 49.48
CA TYR A 910 31.36 -20.84 49.58
C TYR A 910 30.74 -21.37 50.87
N TYR A 911 30.21 -20.47 51.70
CA TYR A 911 29.54 -20.81 52.96
C TYR A 911 28.07 -20.41 52.87
N THR A 912 27.16 -21.38 53.00
CA THR A 912 25.71 -21.14 52.87
C THR A 912 25.10 -20.81 54.22
N LEU A 913 24.53 -19.62 54.34
CA LEU A 913 23.96 -19.14 55.59
C LEU A 913 22.56 -19.68 55.79
N HIS A 914 22.24 -20.14 57.00
CA HIS A 914 20.91 -20.63 57.37
C HIS A 914 20.71 -20.46 58.88
N PHE A 915 19.47 -20.35 59.32
CA PHE A 915 19.15 -20.42 60.75
C PHE A 915 19.06 -21.88 61.18
N GLU A 916 19.74 -22.23 62.27
CA GLU A 916 19.74 -23.56 62.88
C GLU A 916 19.21 -23.48 64.31
N ALA A 917 18.42 -24.48 64.71
CA ALA A 917 17.88 -24.57 66.06
C ALA A 917 18.98 -24.97 67.06
N GLY A 918 19.32 -24.08 68.00
CA GLY A 918 20.23 -24.38 69.12
C GLY A 918 19.49 -24.83 70.38
N VAL A 919 20.25 -25.27 71.40
CA VAL A 919 19.71 -25.76 72.69
C VAL A 919 19.01 -24.64 73.49
N THR A 920 19.50 -23.40 73.40
CA THR A 920 18.98 -22.25 74.17
C THR A 920 18.39 -21.14 73.30
N GLN A 921 18.86 -21.00 72.06
CA GLN A 921 18.39 -20.04 71.06
C GLN A 921 18.82 -20.50 69.66
N GLU A 922 18.17 -20.00 68.61
CA GLU A 922 18.64 -20.19 67.23
C GLU A 922 19.97 -19.46 67.01
N PHE A 923 20.76 -19.93 66.06
CA PHE A 923 21.97 -19.23 65.61
C PHE A 923 22.07 -19.25 64.08
N LEU A 924 22.84 -18.32 63.52
CA LEU A 924 23.12 -18.31 62.09
C LEU A 924 24.30 -19.26 61.80
N GLY A 925 24.03 -20.35 61.10
CA GLY A 925 25.02 -21.33 60.64
C GLY A 925 25.62 -20.95 59.30
N PHE A 926 26.81 -21.48 59.00
CA PHE A 926 27.59 -21.20 57.78
C PHE A 926 27.62 -22.38 56.79
N ASP A 927 27.02 -23.51 57.17
CA ASP A 927 26.77 -24.67 56.31
C ASP A 927 25.69 -25.57 56.93
N PRO A 928 24.62 -25.96 56.21
CA PRO A 928 23.50 -26.72 56.76
C PRO A 928 23.87 -28.04 57.43
N PHE A 929 24.84 -28.77 56.88
CA PHE A 929 25.23 -30.07 57.42
C PHE A 929 26.19 -29.89 58.61
N LEU A 930 27.25 -29.10 58.41
CA LEU A 930 28.30 -28.97 59.41
C LEU A 930 27.85 -28.16 60.64
N SER A 931 26.87 -27.26 60.50
CA SER A 931 26.32 -26.51 61.65
C SER A 931 25.56 -27.40 62.64
N ALA A 932 24.99 -28.52 62.16
CA ALA A 932 24.35 -29.54 62.99
C ALA A 932 25.36 -30.48 63.68
N VAL A 933 26.64 -30.47 63.28
CA VAL A 933 27.68 -31.32 63.89
C VAL A 933 28.13 -30.73 65.24
N PRO A 934 28.15 -31.52 66.33
CA PRO A 934 28.71 -31.08 67.61
C PRO A 934 30.23 -30.89 67.50
N THR A 935 30.72 -29.68 67.73
CA THR A 935 32.17 -29.34 67.66
C THR A 935 32.69 -28.93 69.04
N ALA A 936 33.72 -29.63 69.55
CA ALA A 936 34.35 -29.36 70.86
C ALA A 936 35.73 -28.65 70.74
N LEU A 937 35.97 -27.94 69.64
CA LEU A 937 37.25 -27.28 69.37
C LEU A 937 37.32 -25.92 70.08
N GLU A 938 38.23 -25.79 71.04
CA GLU A 938 38.54 -24.54 71.74
C GLU A 938 39.90 -24.00 71.28
N SER A 939 39.92 -22.81 70.70
CA SER A 939 41.15 -22.08 70.35
C SER A 939 40.97 -20.59 70.66
N SER A 940 41.98 -19.98 71.28
CA SER A 940 41.99 -18.55 71.65
C SER A 940 42.26 -17.60 70.47
N SER A 941 42.43 -18.12 69.25
CA SER A 941 42.70 -17.30 68.06
C SER A 941 41.41 -16.77 67.42
N GLN A 942 41.35 -15.44 67.25
CA GLN A 942 40.29 -14.72 66.51
C GLN A 942 40.35 -14.94 64.98
N GLY A 943 41.43 -15.52 64.46
CA GLY A 943 41.57 -15.82 63.03
C GLY A 943 41.04 -17.21 62.69
N THR A 944 40.20 -17.32 61.67
CA THR A 944 39.67 -18.58 61.10
C THR A 944 40.44 -19.02 59.85
N GLY A 945 40.75 -20.32 59.74
CA GLY A 945 41.27 -20.94 58.52
C GLY A 945 40.20 -21.52 57.59
N GLY A 946 38.93 -21.55 58.01
CA GLY A 946 37.83 -22.15 57.26
C GLY A 946 36.57 -22.41 58.10
N LEU A 947 35.62 -23.15 57.55
CA LEU A 947 34.28 -23.35 58.12
C LEU A 947 34.26 -23.93 59.55
N VAL A 948 35.12 -24.89 59.87
CA VAL A 948 35.14 -25.55 61.19
C VAL A 948 35.41 -24.58 62.34
N ASP A 949 36.23 -23.55 62.10
CA ASP A 949 36.54 -22.50 63.08
C ASP A 949 35.36 -21.55 63.34
N LEU A 950 34.41 -21.44 62.40
CA LEU A 950 33.17 -20.68 62.57
C LEU A 950 32.17 -21.40 63.47
N LEU A 951 32.29 -22.71 63.62
CA LEU A 951 31.34 -23.55 64.38
C LEU A 951 31.62 -23.64 65.88
N ARG A 952 32.68 -22.97 66.37
CA ARG A 952 33.05 -22.96 67.80
C ARG A 952 31.87 -22.51 68.67
N PRO A 953 31.66 -23.07 69.87
CA PRO A 953 30.53 -22.70 70.73
C PRO A 953 30.39 -21.18 70.97
N GLY A 954 31.51 -20.47 71.19
CA GLY A 954 31.52 -19.01 71.35
C GLY A 954 31.17 -18.20 70.09
N ASN A 955 31.32 -18.80 68.91
CA ASN A 955 30.97 -18.23 67.61
C ASN A 955 29.55 -18.59 67.16
N ARG A 956 28.80 -19.43 67.88
CA ARG A 956 27.41 -19.71 67.52
C ARG A 956 26.51 -18.56 67.98
N LYS A 957 26.34 -17.56 67.11
CA LYS A 957 25.59 -16.34 67.38
C LYS A 957 24.40 -16.17 66.41
N PRO A 958 23.26 -15.64 66.88
CA PRO A 958 22.09 -15.40 66.05
C PRO A 958 22.24 -14.26 65.05
N PHE A 959 22.91 -13.18 65.45
CA PHE A 959 23.10 -12.02 64.58
C PHE A 959 24.55 -11.96 64.16
N TYR A 960 24.78 -11.75 62.86
CA TYR A 960 26.11 -11.62 62.29
C TYR A 960 26.17 -10.44 61.32
N ARG A 961 27.29 -9.73 61.33
CA ARG A 961 27.58 -8.62 60.43
C ARG A 961 28.98 -8.77 59.85
N LEU A 962 29.10 -8.65 58.54
CA LEU A 962 30.36 -8.45 57.86
C LEU A 962 30.68 -6.96 57.83
N MET A 963 31.89 -6.58 58.21
CA MET A 963 32.36 -5.21 58.23
C MET A 963 33.77 -5.12 57.61
N TYR A 964 33.94 -4.24 56.64
CA TYR A 964 35.21 -3.88 56.06
C TYR A 964 35.84 -2.70 56.81
N PRO A 965 37.19 -2.61 56.86
CA PRO A 965 37.86 -1.43 57.37
C PRO A 965 37.67 -0.25 56.41
N ASP A 966 37.73 0.98 56.93
CA ASP A 966 37.66 2.20 56.11
C ASP A 966 38.76 2.26 55.05
N GLU A 967 39.95 1.75 55.39
CA GLU A 967 41.10 1.64 54.49
C GLU A 967 41.86 0.32 54.71
N PHE A 968 42.32 -0.30 53.61
CA PHE A 968 43.25 -1.42 53.68
C PHE A 968 44.67 -0.91 53.90
N VAL A 969 45.24 -1.14 55.09
CA VAL A 969 46.60 -0.69 55.39
C VAL A 969 47.66 -1.71 54.99
N THR A 970 48.82 -1.23 54.52
CA THR A 970 50.00 -2.08 54.23
C THR A 970 50.65 -2.55 55.53
N SER A 971 50.82 -3.87 55.70
CA SER A 971 51.51 -4.46 56.87
C SER A 971 52.32 -5.69 56.47
N GLN A 972 53.57 -5.78 56.96
CA GLN A 972 54.37 -7.00 56.99
C GLN A 972 54.39 -7.54 58.43
N GLY A 973 53.32 -8.21 58.85
CA GLY A 973 53.20 -8.77 60.20
C GLY A 973 51.77 -9.04 60.65
N ARG A 974 51.56 -9.17 61.97
CA ARG A 974 50.25 -9.41 62.60
C ARG A 974 49.40 -8.14 62.49
N ILE A 975 48.31 -8.21 61.73
CA ILE A 975 47.33 -7.13 61.59
C ILE A 975 46.30 -7.25 62.73
N GLY A 976 45.95 -6.12 63.38
CA GLY A 976 44.88 -6.05 64.37
C GLY A 976 43.51 -6.30 63.74
N ALA A 977 42.55 -6.79 64.53
CA ALA A 977 41.20 -7.10 64.06
C ALA A 977 40.54 -5.86 63.40
N GLU A 978 40.83 -4.67 63.91
CA GLU A 978 40.30 -3.38 63.44
C GLU A 978 40.80 -2.95 62.03
N ARG A 979 41.61 -3.76 61.35
CA ARG A 979 42.26 -3.42 60.07
C ARG A 979 42.08 -4.48 58.99
N VAL A 980 41.15 -5.42 59.18
CA VAL A 980 40.79 -6.49 58.23
C VAL A 980 39.28 -6.61 58.11
N ALA A 981 38.78 -7.33 57.10
CA ALA A 981 37.36 -7.65 57.05
C ALA A 981 36.97 -8.54 58.25
N LEU A 982 35.98 -8.09 59.01
CA LEU A 982 35.53 -8.67 60.25
C LEU A 982 34.13 -9.25 60.12
N LEU A 983 33.95 -10.43 60.69
CA LEU A 983 32.68 -11.03 60.96
C LEU A 983 32.38 -10.89 62.47
N ILE A 984 31.42 -10.03 62.79
CA ILE A 984 31.01 -9.72 64.17
C ILE A 984 29.69 -10.44 64.43
N GLY A 985 29.63 -11.27 65.47
CA GLY A 985 28.43 -11.98 65.90
C GLY A 985 27.97 -11.56 67.30
N ALA A 986 26.66 -11.47 67.54
CA ALA A 986 26.11 -11.15 68.85
C ALA A 986 24.82 -11.92 69.15
N ASN A 987 24.44 -12.01 70.43
CA ASN A 987 23.21 -12.67 70.88
C ASN A 987 21.95 -11.83 70.64
N ASP A 988 22.12 -10.52 70.49
CA ASP A 988 21.05 -9.56 70.25
C ASP A 988 21.56 -8.40 69.37
N PHE A 989 20.64 -7.75 68.67
CA PHE A 989 20.95 -6.69 67.71
C PHE A 989 21.57 -5.45 68.38
N ASN A 990 21.15 -5.08 69.60
CA ASN A 990 21.73 -3.94 70.31
C ASN A 990 23.23 -4.17 70.64
N THR A 991 23.59 -5.38 71.07
CA THR A 991 25.00 -5.75 71.29
C THR A 991 25.79 -5.75 69.98
N LEU A 992 25.18 -6.18 68.86
CA LEU A 992 25.80 -6.11 67.53
C LEU A 992 26.07 -4.66 67.10
N GLU A 993 25.12 -3.76 67.30
CA GLU A 993 25.27 -2.32 67.03
C GLU A 993 26.36 -1.68 67.90
N GLN A 994 26.40 -2.01 69.19
CA GLN A 994 27.47 -1.54 70.09
C GLN A 994 28.85 -2.02 69.62
N ALA A 995 28.97 -3.27 69.20
CA ALA A 995 30.21 -3.82 68.67
C ALA A 995 30.61 -3.19 67.34
N THR A 996 29.65 -2.99 66.44
CA THR A 996 29.88 -2.31 65.15
C THR A 996 30.45 -0.91 65.37
N ASN A 997 29.83 -0.12 66.26
CA ASN A 997 30.29 1.23 66.57
C ASN A 997 31.69 1.24 67.20
N PHE A 998 32.00 0.29 68.07
CA PHE A 998 33.32 0.15 68.69
C PHE A 998 34.41 -0.15 67.66
N TYR A 999 34.20 -1.14 66.78
CA TYR A 999 35.23 -1.57 65.82
C TYR A 999 35.35 -0.67 64.59
N ARG A 1000 34.31 0.11 64.25
CA ARG A 1000 34.40 1.16 63.23
C ARG A 1000 35.22 2.36 63.70
N ASN A 1001 35.07 2.76 64.97
CA ASN A 1001 35.73 3.95 65.51
C ASN A 1001 36.54 3.66 66.80
N PRO A 1002 37.58 2.81 66.74
CA PRO A 1002 38.30 2.34 67.93
C PRO A 1002 39.05 3.47 68.66
N GLY A 1003 39.46 4.53 67.95
CA GLY A 1003 40.18 5.68 68.51
C GLY A 1003 39.32 6.64 69.36
N THR A 1004 37.99 6.60 69.21
CA THR A 1004 37.04 7.47 69.95
C THR A 1004 36.27 6.74 71.04
N ALA A 1005 36.35 5.40 71.09
CA ALA A 1005 35.62 4.59 72.07
C ALA A 1005 36.31 4.60 73.45
N ARG A 1006 35.79 5.38 74.42
CA ARG A 1006 36.24 5.34 75.83
C ARG A 1006 35.73 4.13 76.63
N ILE A 1007 35.29 3.06 75.95
CA ILE A 1007 34.56 1.92 76.54
C ILE A 1007 35.39 0.65 76.34
N GLN A 1008 35.32 -0.31 77.27
CA GLN A 1008 35.92 -1.62 77.07
C GLN A 1008 35.29 -2.35 75.87
N PRO A 1009 36.03 -3.21 75.16
CA PRO A 1009 35.47 -3.99 74.06
C PRO A 1009 34.22 -4.76 74.55
N PRO A 1010 33.14 -4.81 73.75
CA PRO A 1010 31.94 -5.52 74.13
C PRO A 1010 32.24 -6.97 74.49
N THR A 1011 31.71 -7.45 75.61
CA THR A 1011 31.82 -8.85 76.01
C THR A 1011 30.70 -9.67 75.35
N ASN A 1012 30.88 -11.00 75.25
CA ASN A 1012 29.90 -11.94 74.68
C ASN A 1012 29.60 -11.81 73.16
N ILE A 1013 30.50 -11.19 72.40
CA ILE A 1013 30.47 -11.18 70.94
C ILE A 1013 31.34 -12.30 70.35
N ALA A 1014 31.00 -12.74 69.14
CA ALA A 1014 31.91 -13.45 68.26
C ALA A 1014 32.66 -12.42 67.41
N LEU A 1015 33.98 -12.52 67.35
CA LEU A 1015 34.80 -11.66 66.48
C LEU A 1015 35.74 -12.54 65.69
N VAL A 1016 35.50 -12.61 64.38
CA VAL A 1016 36.19 -13.55 63.49
C VAL A 1016 36.71 -12.84 62.25
N TYR A 1017 37.94 -13.13 61.84
CA TYR A 1017 38.47 -12.75 60.52
C TYR A 1017 39.13 -13.94 59.84
N PHE A 1018 39.07 -14.01 58.51
CA PHE A 1018 39.75 -15.06 57.76
C PHE A 1018 41.26 -14.82 57.74
N ARG A 1019 42.04 -15.86 58.07
CA ARG A 1019 43.50 -15.80 58.11
C ARG A 1019 44.07 -15.63 56.69
N GLY A 1020 45.18 -14.89 56.60
CA GLY A 1020 45.77 -14.52 55.31
C GLY A 1020 45.10 -13.28 54.72
N ARG A 1021 45.40 -12.97 53.46
CA ARG A 1021 44.59 -11.99 52.72
C ARG A 1021 43.37 -12.73 52.18
N ALA A 1022 42.19 -12.33 52.62
CA ALA A 1022 40.94 -12.91 52.17
C ALA A 1022 39.93 -11.82 51.83
N THR A 1023 39.24 -11.98 50.71
CA THR A 1023 38.11 -11.13 50.32
C THR A 1023 36.83 -11.90 50.62
N VAL A 1024 35.93 -11.29 51.39
CA VAL A 1024 34.65 -11.90 51.78
C VAL A 1024 33.52 -11.14 51.09
N VAL A 1025 32.81 -11.79 50.19
CA VAL A 1025 31.71 -11.19 49.45
C VAL A 1025 30.41 -11.91 49.84
N PRO A 1026 29.45 -11.22 50.45
CA PRO A 1026 28.12 -11.78 50.64
C PRO A 1026 27.37 -11.76 49.31
N GLU A 1027 26.75 -12.88 48.99
CA GLU A 1027 25.96 -13.11 47.81
C GLU A 1027 24.52 -13.46 48.20
N ILE A 1028 23.57 -12.97 47.42
CA ILE A 1028 22.14 -13.25 47.56
C ILE A 1028 21.69 -14.08 46.36
N ALA A 1029 20.74 -14.98 46.60
CA ALA A 1029 20.09 -15.72 45.53
C ALA A 1029 19.00 -14.85 44.87
N ILE A 1030 19.06 -14.73 43.55
CA ILE A 1030 18.01 -14.16 42.70
C ILE A 1030 17.58 -15.22 41.68
N PHE A 1031 16.53 -14.97 40.93
CA PHE A 1031 16.10 -15.85 39.82
C PHE A 1031 16.06 -15.08 38.51
N VAL A 1032 16.77 -15.56 37.49
CA VAL A 1032 16.70 -15.01 36.13
C VAL A 1032 16.08 -16.07 35.24
N GLN A 1033 14.92 -15.78 34.63
CA GLN A 1033 14.15 -16.76 33.85
C GLN A 1033 13.91 -18.08 34.62
N GLU A 1034 13.50 -17.97 35.90
CA GLU A 1034 13.31 -19.08 36.85
C GLU A 1034 14.58 -19.88 37.21
N GLN A 1035 15.76 -19.50 36.73
CA GLN A 1035 17.03 -20.12 37.13
C GLN A 1035 17.66 -19.38 38.31
N PRO A 1036 18.02 -20.07 39.41
CA PRO A 1036 18.67 -19.43 40.55
C PRO A 1036 20.08 -18.97 40.16
N ASP A 1037 20.39 -17.71 40.47
CA ASP A 1037 21.72 -17.12 40.30
C ASP A 1037 22.14 -16.44 41.61
N PHE A 1038 23.41 -16.58 41.99
CA PHE A 1038 23.94 -15.94 43.19
C PHE A 1038 24.76 -14.72 42.80
N VAL A 1039 24.30 -13.55 43.23
CA VAL A 1039 24.93 -12.26 42.90
C VAL A 1039 25.43 -11.56 44.16
N PRO A 1040 26.56 -10.84 44.10
CA PRO A 1040 27.02 -10.02 45.23
C PRO A 1040 25.94 -9.05 45.71
N VAL A 1041 25.82 -8.86 47.03
CA VAL A 1041 25.01 -7.77 47.60
C VAL A 1041 25.49 -6.45 47.01
N GLY A 1042 24.58 -5.63 46.46
CA GLY A 1042 24.92 -4.44 45.68
C GLY A 1042 24.71 -4.57 44.18
N THR A 1043 24.46 -5.78 43.67
CA THR A 1043 24.16 -5.99 42.24
C THR A 1043 22.85 -5.31 41.85
N THR A 1044 22.85 -4.55 40.76
CA THR A 1044 21.67 -3.83 40.25
C THR A 1044 20.99 -4.54 39.09
N LEU A 1045 19.73 -4.17 38.82
CA LEU A 1045 18.96 -4.67 37.67
C LEU A 1045 19.70 -4.41 36.35
N ARG A 1046 20.28 -3.22 36.17
CA ARG A 1046 21.11 -2.87 35.00
C ARG A 1046 22.24 -3.88 34.81
N GLN A 1047 23.01 -4.15 35.86
CA GLN A 1047 24.16 -5.05 35.79
C GLN A 1047 23.75 -6.49 35.43
N VAL A 1048 22.58 -6.94 35.87
CA VAL A 1048 22.07 -8.25 35.45
C VAL A 1048 21.62 -8.21 33.99
N ALA A 1049 20.86 -7.20 33.55
CA ALA A 1049 20.43 -7.07 32.15
C ALA A 1049 21.62 -7.03 31.16
N GLU A 1050 22.67 -6.30 31.50
CA GLU A 1050 23.91 -6.20 30.72
C GLU A 1050 24.60 -7.55 30.55
N ARG A 1051 24.61 -8.42 31.58
CA ARG A 1051 25.17 -9.79 31.49
C ARG A 1051 24.46 -10.65 30.44
N TYR A 1052 23.18 -10.40 30.19
CA TYR A 1052 22.35 -11.15 29.24
C TYR A 1052 22.18 -10.44 27.89
N GLY A 1053 22.88 -9.33 27.64
CA GLY A 1053 22.79 -8.56 26.40
C GLY A 1053 21.43 -7.88 26.17
N GLN A 1054 20.68 -7.65 27.25
CA GLN A 1054 19.33 -7.07 27.21
C GLN A 1054 19.34 -5.63 27.72
N THR A 1055 18.39 -4.82 27.28
CA THR A 1055 18.19 -3.48 27.86
C THR A 1055 17.40 -3.61 29.16
N ALA A 1056 17.85 -2.96 30.23
CA ALA A 1056 17.18 -3.03 31.53
C ALA A 1056 15.74 -2.46 31.52
N LEU A 1057 15.36 -1.64 30.53
CA LEU A 1057 13.99 -1.18 30.29
C LEU A 1057 13.05 -2.30 29.78
N ARG A 1058 13.59 -3.37 29.20
CA ARG A 1058 12.82 -4.56 28.79
C ARG A 1058 12.71 -5.60 29.90
N ALA A 1059 13.51 -5.46 30.96
CA ALA A 1059 13.44 -6.36 32.09
C ALA A 1059 12.11 -6.19 32.82
N ARG A 1060 11.53 -7.31 33.24
CA ARG A 1060 10.32 -7.38 34.06
C ARG A 1060 10.67 -7.87 35.47
N PRO A 1061 11.28 -7.02 36.32
CA PRO A 1061 11.63 -7.40 37.68
C PRO A 1061 10.38 -7.63 38.55
N GLN A 1062 10.44 -8.66 39.36
CA GLN A 1062 9.46 -8.95 40.41
C GLN A 1062 10.17 -9.05 41.74
N ARG A 1063 9.55 -8.49 42.78
CA ARG A 1063 10.04 -8.52 44.15
C ARG A 1063 9.14 -9.34 45.02
N LEU A 1064 9.76 -10.14 45.87
CA LEU A 1064 9.07 -10.99 46.82
C LEU A 1064 8.48 -10.14 47.96
N VAL A 1065 7.18 -10.28 48.20
CA VAL A 1065 6.50 -9.82 49.41
C VAL A 1065 5.90 -11.01 50.14
N HIS A 1066 5.55 -10.84 51.42
CA HIS A 1066 4.75 -11.87 52.09
C HIS A 1066 3.59 -11.29 52.89
N GLU A 1067 2.58 -12.13 53.07
CA GLU A 1067 1.34 -11.76 53.74
C GLU A 1067 0.78 -12.85 54.65
N GLY A 1068 0.08 -12.39 55.69
CA GLY A 1068 -0.71 -13.21 56.60
C GLY A 1068 0.08 -14.04 57.61
N VAL A 1069 -0.65 -14.72 58.49
CA VAL A 1069 -0.11 -15.51 59.61
C VAL A 1069 0.78 -16.68 59.16
N ASN A 1070 0.60 -17.15 57.92
CA ASN A 1070 1.40 -18.23 57.35
C ASN A 1070 2.67 -17.73 56.63
N ASN A 1071 2.91 -16.41 56.62
CA ASN A 1071 4.03 -15.80 55.90
C ASN A 1071 4.06 -16.21 54.41
N ARG A 1072 2.91 -16.15 53.73
CA ARG A 1072 2.78 -16.69 52.37
C ARG A 1072 3.57 -15.80 51.39
N PRO A 1073 4.55 -16.35 50.65
CA PRO A 1073 5.27 -15.59 49.63
C PRO A 1073 4.34 -15.23 48.47
N ASP A 1074 4.48 -14.02 47.96
CA ASP A 1074 3.77 -13.52 46.80
C ASP A 1074 4.71 -12.59 46.00
N TYR A 1075 4.73 -12.72 44.68
CA TYR A 1075 5.62 -11.93 43.83
C TYR A 1075 4.87 -10.73 43.27
N ARG A 1076 5.48 -9.55 43.38
CA ARG A 1076 4.89 -8.28 42.94
C ARG A 1076 5.75 -7.63 41.88
N PHE A 1077 5.11 -7.08 40.87
CA PHE A 1077 5.82 -6.45 39.77
C PHE A 1077 6.46 -5.15 40.26
N ILE A 1078 7.65 -4.83 39.76
CA ILE A 1078 8.27 -3.53 39.96
C ILE A 1078 8.09 -2.74 38.67
N ASN A 1079 7.14 -1.80 38.70
CA ASN A 1079 6.96 -0.86 37.62
C ASN A 1079 8.09 0.19 37.66
N LEU A 1080 9.03 0.04 36.73
CA LEU A 1080 10.17 0.93 36.56
C LEU A 1080 9.79 2.26 35.89
N ASP A 1081 8.67 2.29 35.14
CA ASP A 1081 8.35 3.31 34.14
C ASP A 1081 9.57 3.61 33.20
N ASN A 1082 9.49 4.64 32.36
CA ASN A 1082 10.65 5.11 31.56
C ASN A 1082 11.67 5.87 32.44
N ASN A 1083 11.87 5.45 33.69
CA ASN A 1083 12.71 6.16 34.65
C ASN A 1083 14.16 5.64 34.62
N ALA A 1084 15.09 6.44 34.12
CA ALA A 1084 16.49 6.04 33.96
C ALA A 1084 17.20 5.71 35.29
N THR A 1085 16.77 6.29 36.41
CA THR A 1085 17.32 5.99 37.75
C THR A 1085 16.80 4.66 38.31
N ALA A 1086 15.69 4.13 37.78
CA ALA A 1086 15.13 2.84 38.16
C ALA A 1086 15.98 1.65 37.67
N LEU A 1087 16.86 1.88 36.70
CA LEU A 1087 17.77 0.85 36.18
C LEU A 1087 18.84 0.45 37.19
N ASP A 1088 19.22 1.35 38.10
CA ASP A 1088 20.19 1.09 39.17
C ASP A 1088 19.53 0.55 40.44
N LEU A 1089 18.32 -0.01 40.32
CA LEU A 1089 17.61 -0.71 41.39
C LEU A 1089 18.46 -1.87 41.92
N PRO A 1090 18.88 -1.84 43.20
CA PRO A 1090 19.59 -2.97 43.80
C PRO A 1090 18.64 -4.14 44.00
N LEU A 1091 19.15 -5.33 43.70
CA LEU A 1091 18.42 -6.59 43.83
C LEU A 1091 18.42 -7.07 45.28
N LEU A 1092 17.31 -7.68 45.68
CA LEU A 1092 17.14 -8.32 46.97
C LEU A 1092 17.05 -9.84 46.80
N GLN A 1093 17.35 -10.56 47.88
CA GLN A 1093 17.26 -12.02 47.93
C GLN A 1093 15.84 -12.46 47.57
N GLY A 1094 15.74 -13.33 46.57
CA GLY A 1094 14.50 -13.88 46.05
C GLY A 1094 13.90 -13.10 44.88
N ASP A 1095 14.42 -11.93 44.51
CA ASP A 1095 13.95 -11.15 43.34
C ASP A 1095 14.01 -12.01 42.06
N ARG A 1096 13.01 -11.84 41.18
CA ARG A 1096 12.91 -12.54 39.89
C ARG A 1096 12.99 -11.57 38.73
N ILE A 1097 13.64 -11.97 37.65
CA ILE A 1097 13.88 -11.11 36.48
C ILE A 1097 13.57 -11.90 35.20
N TYR A 1098 12.71 -11.34 34.35
CA TYR A 1098 12.40 -11.84 33.01
C TYR A 1098 12.83 -10.79 31.98
N PHE A 1099 13.20 -11.24 30.78
CA PHE A 1099 13.70 -10.40 29.68
C PHE A 1099 12.88 -10.59 28.41
#